data_AF-C5MFZ7-F1
#
_entry.id   AF-C5MFZ7-F1
#
_cell.length_a   1.000
_cell.length_b   1.000
_cell.length_c   1.000
_cell.angle_alpha   90.00
_cell.angle_beta   90.00
_cell.angle_gamma   90.00
#
_symmetry.space_group_name_H-M   'P 1'
#
loop_
_entity.id
_entity.type
_entity.pdbx_description
1 polymer ?
#
loop_
_entity_poly.entity_id
_entity_poly.type
_entity_poly.pdbx_seq_one_letter_code
_entity_poly.pdbx_strand_id
1 'polypeptide(L)'
;MPGRNLKSKVPFTFAWYKSLIATGIALGLALSSKWVGLFTVAWVGLLCIYQMWFLIGDLSVNTKKIVHHFFARGLILLGVPMTLYLAFFAVHFQLLYKEGDGGAFMTPAFRSTLQGNKIPKNIVEQVGLGSIVTIRHMDTRGGYLHSHDHFYKTGSKQQQITLYPHLDSNNKWLIEPYNGTVYNETFVPLINGMKIRLKHINTGRRLHSHDEKPPVSERDWQKEASCYGYEGFSGDANDDWVVEIVGHRSQPGDAQAFVKSLNTVFRLRHAMTGHYLFSSEVKLPDWGFGQQEVTAASQGKRHLTHWYIETNENSYLPKSEVKIVNYPKLSLWQKFVESHKRMWKINQGLTSHHHWQSSPTEWPFLLRGINYWNREHRQVYLLGNAVTWWAATLSVAGFAIYAVVTVFKFHLGTPLSTDKHIFNFNTQVLSYTLGWAIHYAPFFLMGRQLFLHHYQPALYFGILALGHVFDVIVGYLGSRNRALQNFGYFLVLGTSVLSLVFYIYYSPLIYATPWTKDRCLVSKPFKTWDYDCNTFLSQLSEYNNIEASSSSELATPTETVVAQTKGSNKKAAKKEEPHASPAAEVKEEKIIKEEQLAPPLPDEETPKKNDAPQVAEVDSSSNDAEQAEIKEQAKEEAAPVVEEVVAEEPVAEKVEEIKEQVVEKVEDVREPVAEKVEEVREQVAEAVEEAKEPVVEKVEEVKQQVEEPVVEKVEEVKQQVEEPVVEKVEEVKEQVSEKVEEVKEQVKEAEQPVEN
;
A
#
# COMPACT_ATOMS: atom_id res chain seq x y z
N MET A 1 37.10 -2.96 36.18
CA MET A 1 36.68 -2.12 37.33
C MET A 1 35.74 -2.93 38.22
N PRO A 2 35.78 -2.75 39.56
CA PRO A 2 34.83 -3.39 40.48
C PRO A 2 33.43 -2.76 40.34
N GLY A 3 32.44 -3.37 41.00
CA GLY A 3 31.04 -2.99 40.88
C GLY A 3 30.74 -1.56 41.34
N ARG A 4 30.64 -0.62 40.38
CA ARG A 4 29.60 0.42 40.51
C ARG A 4 28.27 -0.30 40.41
N ASN A 5 27.62 -0.49 41.55
CA ASN A 5 26.19 -0.67 41.63
C ASN A 5 25.53 0.54 40.94
N LEU A 6 25.23 0.39 39.65
CA LEU A 6 24.31 1.28 38.94
C LEU A 6 23.02 1.25 39.75
N LYS A 7 22.73 2.34 40.48
CA LYS A 7 21.56 2.41 41.39
C LYS A 7 20.24 2.14 40.65
N SER A 8 20.21 2.32 39.33
CA SER A 8 19.12 1.94 38.42
C SER A 8 18.87 0.43 38.28
N LYS A 9 19.77 -0.45 38.74
CA LYS A 9 19.60 -1.91 38.68
C LYS A 9 18.80 -2.51 39.84
N VAL A 10 18.59 -1.78 40.93
CA VAL A 10 17.81 -2.29 42.08
C VAL A 10 16.32 -2.06 41.82
N PRO A 11 15.49 -3.13 41.69
CA PRO A 11 14.05 -3.03 41.50
C PRO A 11 13.35 -2.05 42.43
N PHE A 12 12.30 -1.41 41.91
CA PHE A 12 11.38 -0.54 42.66
C PHE A 12 12.02 0.67 43.36
N THR A 13 13.30 0.96 43.11
CA THR A 13 13.94 2.20 43.54
C THR A 13 13.56 3.37 42.61
N PHE A 14 13.67 4.60 43.12
CA PHE A 14 13.48 5.81 42.30
C PHE A 14 14.35 5.81 41.04
N ALA A 15 15.60 5.30 41.13
CA ALA A 15 16.50 5.22 39.98
C ALA A 15 16.01 4.20 38.93
N TRP A 16 15.42 3.08 39.35
CA TRP A 16 14.82 2.09 38.45
C TRP A 16 13.58 2.66 37.74
N TYR A 17 12.65 3.27 38.47
CA TYR A 17 11.48 3.94 37.87
C TYR A 17 11.88 5.09 36.94
N LYS A 18 12.88 5.90 37.31
CA LYS A 18 13.40 6.97 36.44
C LYS A 18 13.91 6.40 35.11
N SER A 19 14.69 5.32 35.13
CA SER A 19 15.14 4.64 33.91
C SER A 19 13.98 4.05 33.11
N LEU A 20 13.01 3.41 33.77
CA LEU A 20 11.87 2.78 33.11
C LEU A 20 10.97 3.81 32.40
N ILE A 21 10.68 4.94 33.06
CA ILE A 21 9.90 6.05 32.51
C ILE A 21 10.69 6.73 31.38
N ALA A 22 11.99 6.96 31.53
CA ALA A 22 12.82 7.50 30.46
C ALA A 22 12.84 6.58 29.21
N THR A 23 12.87 5.26 29.40
CA THR A 23 12.71 4.28 28.32
C THR A 23 11.34 4.38 27.67
N GLY A 24 10.25 4.46 28.45
CA GLY A 24 8.90 4.66 27.92
C GLY A 24 8.74 5.96 27.12
N ILE A 25 9.37 7.06 27.57
CA ILE A 25 9.39 8.33 26.83
C ILE A 25 10.17 8.18 25.52
N ALA A 26 11.38 7.61 25.56
CA ALA A 26 12.21 7.40 24.37
C ALA A 26 11.55 6.47 23.34
N LEU A 27 10.88 5.42 23.78
CA LEU A 27 10.08 4.51 22.94
C LEU A 27 8.89 5.24 22.30
N GLY A 28 8.17 6.07 23.07
CA GLY A 28 7.09 6.91 22.54
C GLY A 28 7.56 7.89 21.48
N LEU A 29 8.69 8.57 21.70
CA LEU A 29 9.32 9.47 20.73
C LEU A 29 9.77 8.72 19.46
N ALA A 30 10.43 7.57 19.61
CA ALA A 30 10.85 6.74 18.48
C ALA A 30 9.65 6.31 17.63
N LEU A 31 8.62 5.73 18.25
CA LEU A 31 7.38 5.32 17.61
C LEU A 31 6.68 6.47 16.87
N SER A 32 6.63 7.65 17.49
CA SER A 32 5.95 8.84 16.94
C SER A 32 6.73 9.48 15.78
N SER A 33 8.03 9.23 15.67
CA SER A 33 8.86 9.73 14.56
C SER A 33 8.80 8.87 13.29
N LYS A 34 8.79 7.54 13.43
CA LYS A 34 8.65 6.58 12.33
C LYS A 34 8.19 5.23 12.88
N TRP A 35 7.32 4.51 12.16
CA TRP A 35 6.83 3.19 12.57
C TRP A 35 7.90 2.11 12.75
N VAL A 36 9.14 2.32 12.27
CA VAL A 36 10.28 1.46 12.63
C VAL A 36 10.55 1.48 14.14
N GLY A 37 10.12 2.51 14.87
CA GLY A 37 10.12 2.54 16.34
C GLY A 37 9.25 1.45 16.99
N LEU A 38 8.26 0.86 16.28
CA LEU A 38 7.55 -0.33 16.75
C LEU A 38 8.50 -1.52 16.93
N PHE A 39 9.54 -1.64 16.09
CA PHE A 39 10.55 -2.68 16.21
C PHE A 39 11.41 -2.47 17.47
N THR A 40 11.62 -1.21 17.88
CA THR A 40 12.29 -0.89 19.15
C THR A 40 11.40 -1.20 20.36
N VAL A 41 10.09 -0.92 20.27
CA VAL A 41 9.11 -1.33 21.30
C VAL A 41 9.06 -2.85 21.42
N ALA A 42 8.99 -3.58 20.30
CA ALA A 42 9.00 -5.04 20.27
C ALA A 42 10.30 -5.63 20.85
N TRP A 43 11.46 -5.06 20.51
CA TRP A 43 12.75 -5.44 21.07
C TRP A 43 12.80 -5.26 22.60
N VAL A 44 12.39 -4.08 23.12
CA VAL A 44 12.32 -3.87 24.58
C VAL A 44 11.28 -4.79 25.23
N GLY A 45 10.17 -5.09 24.54
CA GLY A 45 9.17 -6.06 24.97
C GLY A 45 9.75 -7.46 25.16
N LEU A 46 10.47 -7.98 24.15
CA LEU A 46 11.14 -9.29 24.24
C LEU A 46 12.25 -9.29 25.30
N LEU A 47 13.02 -8.22 25.46
CA LEU A 47 13.97 -8.09 26.57
C LEU A 47 13.29 -8.06 27.95
N CYS A 48 12.08 -7.50 28.04
CA CYS A 48 11.29 -7.56 29.26
C CYS A 48 10.78 -8.98 29.54
N ILE A 49 10.29 -9.70 28.53
CA ILE A 49 9.89 -11.11 28.66
C ILE A 49 11.09 -11.97 29.08
N TYR A 50 12.24 -11.81 28.43
CA TYR A 50 13.51 -12.46 28.81
C TYR A 50 13.88 -12.18 30.27
N GLN A 51 13.83 -10.93 30.72
CA GLN A 51 14.10 -10.60 32.13
C GLN A 51 13.04 -11.15 33.10
N MET A 52 11.76 -11.19 32.71
CA MET A 52 10.71 -11.80 33.52
C MET A 52 10.91 -13.30 33.67
N TRP A 53 11.37 -13.99 32.62
CA TRP A 53 11.70 -15.42 32.68
C TRP A 53 12.75 -15.72 33.77
N PHE A 54 13.84 -14.95 33.82
CA PHE A 54 14.85 -15.10 34.89
C PHE A 54 14.32 -14.70 36.28
N LEU A 55 13.42 -13.71 36.38
CA LEU A 55 12.80 -13.34 37.66
C LEU A 55 11.80 -14.40 38.18
N ILE A 56 11.21 -15.20 37.28
CA ILE A 56 10.34 -16.33 37.63
C ILE A 56 11.19 -17.54 38.06
N GLY A 57 12.34 -17.76 37.42
CA GLY A 57 13.29 -18.81 37.80
C GLY A 57 14.08 -18.53 39.09
N ASP A 58 14.09 -17.29 39.59
CA ASP A 58 14.78 -16.92 40.83
C ASP A 58 13.90 -17.18 42.06
N LEU A 59 14.11 -18.33 42.69
CA LEU A 59 13.39 -18.77 43.89
C LEU A 59 13.57 -17.84 45.12
N SER A 60 14.48 -16.86 45.08
CA SER A 60 14.59 -15.83 46.12
C SER A 60 13.56 -14.69 45.97
N VAL A 61 12.85 -14.62 44.83
CA VAL A 61 11.90 -13.55 44.51
C VAL A 61 10.47 -13.98 44.79
N ASN A 62 9.85 -13.35 45.80
CA ASN A 62 8.44 -13.56 46.13
C ASN A 62 7.51 -13.22 44.94
N THR A 63 6.52 -14.09 44.66
CA THR A 63 5.49 -13.94 43.62
C THR A 63 4.83 -12.55 43.57
N LYS A 64 4.57 -11.91 44.71
CA LYS A 64 4.01 -10.54 44.77
C LYS A 64 4.94 -9.51 44.08
N LYS A 65 6.27 -9.69 44.17
CA LYS A 65 7.26 -8.85 43.47
C LYS A 65 7.30 -9.14 41.95
N ILE A 66 7.09 -10.40 41.55
CA ILE A 66 7.01 -10.80 40.13
C ILE A 66 5.78 -10.12 39.47
N VAL A 67 4.62 -10.21 40.11
CA VAL A 67 3.38 -9.54 39.66
C VAL A 67 3.56 -8.02 39.60
N HIS A 68 4.16 -7.41 40.63
CA HIS A 68 4.45 -5.97 40.62
C HIS A 68 5.43 -5.59 39.48
N HIS A 69 6.44 -6.42 39.21
CA HIS A 69 7.32 -6.21 38.06
C HIS A 69 6.58 -6.24 36.72
N PHE A 70 5.67 -7.21 36.54
CA PHE A 70 4.86 -7.33 35.33
C PHE A 70 4.03 -6.06 35.08
N PHE A 71 3.23 -5.64 36.06
CA PHE A 71 2.39 -4.44 35.92
C PHE A 71 3.20 -3.15 35.79
N ALA A 72 4.25 -2.96 36.60
CA ALA A 72 5.08 -1.75 36.52
C ALA A 72 5.78 -1.62 35.15
N ARG A 73 6.31 -2.73 34.61
CA ARG A 73 6.92 -2.75 33.27
C ARG A 73 5.86 -2.55 32.19
N GLY A 74 4.74 -3.28 32.21
CA GLY A 74 3.70 -3.21 31.20
C GLY A 74 3.05 -1.83 31.10
N LEU A 75 2.61 -1.26 32.24
CA LEU A 75 1.96 0.05 32.27
C LEU A 75 2.91 1.18 31.81
N ILE A 76 4.19 1.14 32.20
CA ILE A 76 5.13 2.21 31.83
C ILE A 76 5.67 2.03 30.40
N LEU A 77 6.03 0.81 29.99
CA LEU A 77 6.64 0.56 28.67
C LEU A 77 5.65 0.40 27.52
N LEU A 78 4.34 0.31 27.79
CA LEU A 78 3.30 0.39 26.76
C LEU A 78 2.44 1.65 26.92
N GLY A 79 2.02 1.97 28.15
CA GLY A 79 1.15 3.13 28.41
C GLY A 79 1.82 4.48 28.12
N VAL A 80 3.07 4.69 28.54
CA VAL A 80 3.77 5.97 28.26
C VAL A 80 4.01 6.17 26.76
N PRO A 81 4.53 5.20 25.98
CA PRO A 81 4.61 5.32 24.54
C PRO A 81 3.26 5.59 23.86
N MET A 82 2.21 4.87 24.25
CA MET A 82 0.87 5.03 23.67
C MET A 82 0.28 6.41 23.97
N THR A 83 0.45 6.91 25.19
CA THR A 83 -0.02 8.25 25.58
C THR A 83 0.72 9.34 24.80
N LEU A 84 2.04 9.23 24.66
CA LEU A 84 2.83 10.17 23.86
C LEU A 84 2.43 10.13 22.39
N TYR A 85 2.26 8.94 21.81
CA TYR A 85 1.84 8.77 20.42
C TYR A 85 0.48 9.44 20.15
N LEU A 86 -0.51 9.19 21.02
CA LEU A 86 -1.82 9.84 20.94
C LEU A 86 -1.73 11.36 21.13
N ALA A 87 -0.88 11.84 22.05
CA ALA A 87 -0.67 13.27 22.28
C ALA A 87 -0.03 13.97 21.06
N PHE A 88 0.97 13.35 20.40
CA PHE A 88 1.55 13.90 19.18
C PHE A 88 0.54 13.95 18.03
N PHE A 89 -0.34 12.95 17.88
CA PHE A 89 -1.43 13.02 16.91
C PHE A 89 -2.48 14.09 17.25
N ALA A 90 -2.79 14.30 18.53
CA ALA A 90 -3.66 15.40 18.95
C ALA A 90 -3.07 16.77 18.59
N VAL A 91 -1.78 16.99 18.89
CA VAL A 91 -1.04 18.20 18.50
C VAL A 91 -0.97 18.34 16.98
N HIS A 92 -0.70 17.25 16.24
CA HIS A 92 -0.67 17.26 14.77
C HIS A 92 -2.01 17.72 14.16
N PHE A 93 -3.14 17.18 14.61
CA PHE A 93 -4.46 17.59 14.13
C PHE A 93 -4.89 18.99 14.60
N GLN A 94 -4.34 19.48 15.71
CA GLN A 94 -4.57 20.85 16.19
C GLN A 94 -3.74 21.89 15.41
N LEU A 95 -2.50 21.57 15.05
CA LEU A 95 -1.62 22.44 14.26
C LEU A 95 -2.01 22.47 12.77
N LEU A 96 -2.36 21.32 12.19
CA LEU A 96 -2.73 21.20 10.77
C LEU A 96 -4.24 21.32 10.58
N TYR A 97 -4.80 22.46 11.00
CA TYR A 97 -6.24 22.72 10.97
C TYR A 97 -6.76 23.31 9.63
N LYS A 98 -5.89 23.61 8.65
CA LYS A 98 -6.27 24.20 7.36
C LYS A 98 -6.34 23.14 6.25
N GLU A 99 -7.25 23.32 5.30
CA GLU A 99 -7.31 22.53 4.08
C GLU A 99 -6.08 22.83 3.19
N GLY A 100 -5.53 21.79 2.56
CA GLY A 100 -4.49 21.87 1.54
C GLY A 100 -4.52 20.62 0.66
N ASP A 101 -3.66 20.54 -0.35
CA ASP A 101 -3.75 19.49 -1.40
C ASP A 101 -3.67 18.06 -0.85
N GLY A 102 -2.91 17.84 0.23
CA GLY A 102 -2.86 16.56 0.95
C GLY A 102 -4.19 16.14 1.61
N GLY A 103 -5.15 17.06 1.76
CA GLY A 103 -6.50 16.76 2.24
C GLY A 103 -7.26 15.79 1.33
N ALA A 104 -6.91 15.69 0.04
CA ALA A 104 -7.54 14.78 -0.92
C ALA A 104 -7.45 13.28 -0.54
N PHE A 105 -6.52 12.89 0.35
CA PHE A 105 -6.42 11.51 0.85
C PHE A 105 -7.41 11.18 1.97
N MET A 106 -8.06 12.19 2.57
CA MET A 106 -8.99 12.05 3.70
C MET A 106 -10.45 12.05 3.23
N THR A 107 -11.35 11.53 4.05
CA THR A 107 -12.80 11.55 3.78
C THR A 107 -13.34 12.99 3.78
N PRO A 108 -14.45 13.26 3.07
CA PRO A 108 -15.16 14.53 3.18
C PRO A 108 -15.55 14.88 4.62
N ALA A 109 -15.91 13.88 5.46
CA ALA A 109 -16.18 14.10 6.88
C ALA A 109 -14.97 14.63 7.64
N PHE A 110 -13.78 14.08 7.42
CA PHE A 110 -12.53 14.60 8.00
C PHE A 110 -12.24 16.03 7.50
N ARG A 111 -12.30 16.24 6.18
CA ARG A 111 -12.01 17.54 5.53
C ARG A 111 -13.00 18.62 5.95
N SER A 112 -14.26 18.27 6.24
CA SER A 112 -15.28 19.22 6.73
C SER A 112 -14.86 19.93 8.03
N THR A 113 -13.94 19.32 8.81
CA THR A 113 -13.40 19.87 10.05
C THR A 113 -12.21 20.83 9.86
N LEU A 114 -11.69 20.98 8.63
CA LEU A 114 -10.55 21.84 8.31
C LEU A 114 -11.01 23.25 7.86
N GLN A 115 -10.30 24.31 8.26
CA GLN A 115 -10.60 25.67 7.83
C GLN A 115 -10.25 25.87 6.35
N GLY A 116 -11.13 26.56 5.61
CA GLY A 116 -10.96 26.80 4.18
C GLY A 116 -11.37 25.62 3.28
N ASN A 117 -11.94 24.55 3.86
CA ASN A 117 -12.43 23.42 3.07
C ASN A 117 -13.58 23.84 2.12
N LYS A 118 -13.64 23.17 0.97
CA LYS A 118 -14.70 23.32 -0.05
C LYS A 118 -15.79 22.24 0.04
N ILE A 119 -15.85 21.47 1.13
CA ILE A 119 -16.85 20.41 1.28
C ILE A 119 -18.24 21.06 1.35
N PRO A 120 -19.25 20.55 0.62
CA PRO A 120 -20.59 21.12 0.65
C PRO A 120 -21.18 21.15 2.07
N LYS A 121 -21.95 22.20 2.35
CA LYS A 121 -22.61 22.46 3.63
C LYS A 121 -24.06 22.80 3.38
N ASN A 122 -24.88 22.55 4.39
CA ASN A 122 -26.33 22.77 4.36
C ASN A 122 -27.00 22.04 3.17
N ILE A 123 -26.74 20.74 3.08
CA ILE A 123 -27.22 19.87 2.00
C ILE A 123 -28.69 19.52 2.25
N VAL A 124 -29.52 19.50 1.21
CA VAL A 124 -30.91 19.01 1.32
C VAL A 124 -30.92 17.49 1.51
N GLU A 125 -31.53 17.01 2.59
CA GLU A 125 -31.57 15.59 2.94
C GLU A 125 -32.43 14.78 1.95
N GLN A 126 -33.64 15.23 1.64
CA GLN A 126 -34.63 14.43 0.91
C GLN A 126 -34.35 14.38 -0.60
N VAL A 127 -33.98 13.20 -1.12
CA VAL A 127 -33.78 12.95 -2.55
C VAL A 127 -35.06 12.40 -3.18
N GLY A 128 -35.40 12.86 -4.39
CA GLY A 128 -36.57 12.40 -5.13
C GLY A 128 -36.39 12.45 -6.64
N LEU A 129 -37.44 12.09 -7.36
CA LEU A 129 -37.52 12.34 -8.81
C LEU A 129 -37.45 13.86 -9.07
N GLY A 130 -36.78 14.25 -10.15
CA GLY A 130 -36.47 15.66 -10.45
C GLY A 130 -35.33 16.26 -9.62
N SER A 131 -34.72 15.52 -8.68
CA SER A 131 -33.54 16.00 -7.96
C SER A 131 -32.33 16.11 -8.89
N ILE A 132 -31.62 17.23 -8.80
CA ILE A 132 -30.27 17.40 -9.34
C ILE A 132 -29.29 17.05 -8.22
N VAL A 133 -28.50 15.99 -8.43
CA VAL A 133 -27.64 15.40 -7.40
C VAL A 133 -26.18 15.33 -7.83
N THR A 134 -25.27 15.27 -6.86
CA THR A 134 -23.91 14.76 -7.07
C THR A 134 -23.78 13.40 -6.40
N ILE A 135 -23.35 12.39 -7.15
CA ILE A 135 -23.21 11.01 -6.68
C ILE A 135 -21.72 10.76 -6.42
N ARG A 136 -21.38 10.18 -5.27
CA ARG A 136 -20.00 9.95 -4.84
C ARG A 136 -19.75 8.49 -4.48
N HIS A 137 -18.62 7.95 -4.92
CA HIS A 137 -18.23 6.57 -4.61
C HIS A 137 -17.67 6.47 -3.19
N MET A 138 -18.04 5.42 -2.44
CA MET A 138 -17.68 5.27 -1.03
C MET A 138 -16.21 4.91 -0.80
N ASP A 139 -15.72 3.86 -1.46
CA ASP A 139 -14.51 3.14 -0.99
C ASP A 139 -13.25 3.39 -1.86
N THR A 140 -13.33 4.20 -2.92
CA THR A 140 -12.17 4.62 -3.76
C THR A 140 -11.87 6.12 -3.65
N ARG A 141 -10.72 6.54 -4.21
CA ARG A 141 -10.32 7.96 -4.27
C ARG A 141 -10.92 8.74 -5.45
N GLY A 142 -11.52 8.06 -6.42
CA GLY A 142 -12.07 8.67 -7.63
C GLY A 142 -13.07 9.81 -7.38
N GLY A 143 -13.87 9.75 -6.32
CA GLY A 143 -14.78 10.84 -5.95
C GLY A 143 -16.13 10.76 -6.64
N TYR A 144 -16.48 11.77 -7.43
CA TYR A 144 -17.82 11.98 -7.97
C TYR A 144 -18.02 11.28 -9.30
N LEU A 145 -19.22 10.73 -9.52
CA LEU A 145 -19.68 10.31 -10.85
C LEU A 145 -19.67 11.53 -11.77
N HIS A 146 -18.89 11.45 -12.84
CA HIS A 146 -18.52 12.59 -13.67
C HIS A 146 -18.60 12.23 -15.14
N SER A 147 -19.04 13.17 -15.97
CA SER A 147 -18.98 13.02 -17.43
C SER A 147 -18.73 14.36 -18.11
N HIS A 148 -18.03 14.35 -19.22
CA HIS A 148 -17.67 15.54 -20.00
C HIS A 148 -17.73 15.19 -21.49
N ASP A 149 -17.76 16.19 -22.36
CA ASP A 149 -17.98 16.02 -23.81
C ASP A 149 -16.71 15.50 -24.54
N HIS A 150 -16.17 14.37 -24.09
CA HIS A 150 -15.14 13.58 -24.76
C HIS A 150 -15.61 12.13 -24.84
N PHE A 151 -15.10 11.40 -25.82
CA PHE A 151 -15.57 10.05 -26.18
C PHE A 151 -14.51 9.00 -25.85
N TYR A 152 -14.92 7.76 -25.60
CA TYR A 152 -13.98 6.65 -25.47
C TYR A 152 -13.22 6.44 -26.80
N LYS A 153 -11.93 6.08 -26.71
CA LYS A 153 -11.12 5.74 -27.91
C LYS A 153 -11.34 4.29 -28.38
N THR A 154 -11.74 3.43 -27.46
CA THR A 154 -12.03 2.01 -27.63
C THR A 154 -13.49 1.74 -27.22
N GLY A 155 -13.94 0.49 -27.28
CA GLY A 155 -15.31 0.11 -26.94
C GLY A 155 -16.34 0.83 -27.82
N SER A 156 -17.43 1.30 -27.20
CA SER A 156 -18.58 1.88 -27.91
C SER A 156 -18.31 3.23 -28.59
N LYS A 157 -17.21 3.88 -28.23
CA LYS A 157 -16.89 5.28 -28.60
C LYS A 157 -17.97 6.29 -28.19
N GLN A 158 -18.82 5.96 -27.21
CA GLN A 158 -19.78 6.89 -26.60
C GLN A 158 -19.09 7.89 -25.65
N GLN A 159 -19.85 8.83 -25.09
CA GLN A 159 -19.31 9.85 -24.19
C GLN A 159 -18.78 9.18 -22.91
N GLN A 160 -17.60 9.60 -22.46
CA GLN A 160 -16.92 9.00 -21.31
C GLN A 160 -17.70 9.24 -20.01
N ILE A 161 -17.69 8.25 -19.12
CA ILE A 161 -18.05 8.43 -17.72
C ILE A 161 -16.92 7.94 -16.80
N THR A 162 -16.64 8.70 -15.76
CA THR A 162 -15.46 8.54 -14.91
C THR A 162 -15.78 8.84 -13.46
N LEU A 163 -14.80 8.66 -12.57
CA LEU A 163 -14.79 9.41 -11.31
C LEU A 163 -13.75 10.53 -11.28
N TYR A 164 -14.21 11.72 -10.91
CA TYR A 164 -13.42 12.92 -10.75
C TYR A 164 -13.39 13.38 -9.27
N PRO A 165 -12.20 13.60 -8.66
CA PRO A 165 -12.09 13.79 -7.20
C PRO A 165 -12.46 15.21 -6.72
N HIS A 166 -12.63 16.16 -7.64
CA HIS A 166 -12.92 17.56 -7.36
C HIS A 166 -14.39 17.91 -7.64
N LEU A 167 -14.89 18.97 -7.00
CA LEU A 167 -16.21 19.53 -7.27
C LEU A 167 -16.20 20.25 -8.62
N ASP A 168 -17.15 19.91 -9.48
CA ASP A 168 -17.31 20.41 -10.84
C ASP A 168 -18.81 20.48 -11.21
N SER A 169 -19.20 21.30 -12.19
CA SER A 169 -20.58 21.29 -12.69
C SER A 169 -20.91 20.00 -13.45
N ASN A 170 -19.90 19.38 -14.06
CA ASN A 170 -19.96 18.07 -14.74
C ASN A 170 -20.15 16.87 -13.79
N ASN A 171 -20.32 17.12 -12.48
CA ASN A 171 -20.68 16.10 -11.49
C ASN A 171 -22.20 16.06 -11.23
N LYS A 172 -23.00 16.91 -11.90
CA LYS A 172 -24.44 17.06 -11.65
C LYS A 172 -25.29 16.13 -12.53
N TRP A 173 -26.15 15.36 -11.89
CA TRP A 173 -27.05 14.38 -12.51
C TRP A 173 -28.50 14.66 -12.12
N LEU A 174 -29.41 14.71 -13.09
CA LEU A 174 -30.86 14.73 -12.87
C LEU A 174 -31.38 13.29 -12.71
N ILE A 175 -32.20 13.07 -11.68
CA ILE A 175 -32.92 11.80 -11.48
C ILE A 175 -34.25 11.87 -12.24
N GLU A 176 -34.32 11.19 -13.39
CA GLU A 176 -35.53 11.06 -14.21
C GLU A 176 -36.26 9.73 -13.91
N PRO A 177 -37.60 9.66 -14.00
CA PRO A 177 -38.34 8.40 -14.00
C PRO A 177 -38.02 7.59 -15.28
N TYR A 178 -38.07 6.26 -15.19
CA TYR A 178 -37.85 5.39 -16.36
C TYR A 178 -39.03 5.40 -17.35
N ASN A 179 -40.26 5.66 -16.87
CA ASN A 179 -41.51 5.52 -17.63
C ASN A 179 -42.31 6.83 -17.73
N GLY A 180 -41.64 7.95 -18.01
CA GLY A 180 -42.33 9.20 -18.27
C GLY A 180 -41.44 10.43 -18.10
N THR A 181 -42.07 11.52 -17.72
CA THR A 181 -41.47 12.86 -17.59
C THR A 181 -41.80 13.45 -16.23
N VAL A 182 -40.94 14.34 -15.73
CA VAL A 182 -41.08 14.95 -14.40
C VAL A 182 -42.12 16.09 -14.44
N TYR A 183 -43.40 15.75 -14.62
CA TYR A 183 -44.49 16.74 -14.77
C TYR A 183 -45.49 16.81 -13.61
N ASN A 184 -45.41 15.93 -12.60
CA ASN A 184 -46.46 15.84 -11.58
C ASN A 184 -46.47 16.97 -10.53
N GLU A 185 -45.60 17.99 -10.64
CA GLU A 185 -45.37 19.11 -9.71
C GLU A 185 -45.11 18.77 -8.22
N THR A 186 -45.22 17.49 -7.86
CA THR A 186 -45.14 16.94 -6.51
C THR A 186 -43.81 16.22 -6.30
N PHE A 187 -43.22 16.41 -5.12
CA PHE A 187 -42.00 15.70 -4.73
C PHE A 187 -42.29 14.21 -4.52
N VAL A 188 -41.68 13.35 -5.35
CA VAL A 188 -41.74 11.89 -5.21
C VAL A 188 -40.41 11.39 -4.63
N PRO A 189 -40.37 10.89 -3.38
CA PRO A 189 -39.12 10.45 -2.75
C PRO A 189 -38.57 9.19 -3.41
N LEU A 190 -37.23 9.09 -3.47
CA LEU A 190 -36.55 7.94 -4.07
C LEU A 190 -36.51 6.77 -3.08
N ILE A 191 -37.09 5.63 -3.45
CA ILE A 191 -37.19 4.42 -2.59
C ILE A 191 -36.31 3.27 -3.07
N ASN A 192 -36.04 2.32 -2.17
CA ASN A 192 -35.44 1.04 -2.53
C ASN A 192 -36.27 0.29 -3.59
N GLY A 193 -35.62 -0.23 -4.63
CA GLY A 193 -36.24 -0.93 -5.76
C GLY A 193 -36.79 -0.01 -6.86
N MET A 194 -36.77 1.32 -6.70
CA MET A 194 -37.23 2.24 -7.75
C MET A 194 -36.29 2.20 -8.96
N LYS A 195 -36.88 2.13 -10.17
CA LYS A 195 -36.17 2.22 -11.43
C LYS A 195 -36.13 3.68 -11.91
N ILE A 196 -34.93 4.19 -12.20
CA ILE A 196 -34.66 5.58 -12.58
C ILE A 196 -33.74 5.65 -13.80
N ARG A 197 -33.64 6.83 -14.40
CA ARG A 197 -32.60 7.22 -15.35
C ARG A 197 -31.77 8.36 -14.75
N LEU A 198 -30.46 8.34 -14.97
CA LEU A 198 -29.56 9.40 -14.52
C LEU A 198 -29.08 10.22 -15.71
N LYS A 199 -29.59 11.44 -15.86
CA LYS A 199 -29.24 12.34 -16.97
C LYS A 199 -28.17 13.34 -16.53
N HIS A 200 -27.04 13.36 -17.22
CA HIS A 200 -25.99 14.34 -17.00
C HIS A 200 -26.47 15.74 -17.44
N ILE A 201 -26.40 16.72 -16.53
CA ILE A 201 -26.98 18.05 -16.76
C ILE A 201 -26.35 18.78 -17.95
N ASN A 202 -25.01 18.79 -18.03
CA ASN A 202 -24.32 19.65 -19.00
C ASN A 202 -24.33 19.12 -20.44
N THR A 203 -24.44 17.80 -20.64
CA THR A 203 -24.46 17.20 -21.99
C THR A 203 -25.80 16.56 -22.38
N GLY A 204 -26.79 16.54 -21.47
CA GLY A 204 -28.13 16.00 -21.72
C GLY A 204 -28.21 14.47 -21.91
N ARG A 205 -27.07 13.77 -21.91
CA ARG A 205 -26.95 12.31 -22.07
C ARG A 205 -27.25 11.56 -20.78
N ARG A 206 -27.62 10.29 -20.88
CA ARG A 206 -27.95 9.41 -19.74
C ARG A 206 -26.82 8.44 -19.42
N LEU A 207 -26.69 8.08 -18.14
CA LEU A 207 -25.87 6.96 -17.71
C LEU A 207 -26.38 5.68 -18.36
N HIS A 208 -25.52 5.07 -19.18
CA HIS A 208 -25.87 3.98 -20.06
C HIS A 208 -24.90 2.82 -19.86
N SER A 209 -25.32 1.58 -20.13
CA SER A 209 -24.43 0.43 -20.18
C SER A 209 -24.92 -0.63 -21.17
N HIS A 210 -23.99 -1.20 -21.93
CA HIS A 210 -24.26 -2.13 -23.02
C HIS A 210 -23.21 -3.26 -22.99
N ASP A 211 -23.30 -4.23 -23.90
CA ASP A 211 -22.45 -5.42 -23.89
C ASP A 211 -21.04 -5.23 -24.51
N GLU A 212 -20.38 -4.13 -24.18
CA GLU A 212 -19.00 -3.83 -24.61
C GLU A 212 -17.99 -4.04 -23.47
N LYS A 213 -16.74 -4.32 -23.81
CA LYS A 213 -15.65 -4.42 -22.82
C LYS A 213 -15.23 -3.03 -22.33
N PRO A 214 -14.97 -2.87 -21.02
CA PRO A 214 -14.51 -1.59 -20.47
C PRO A 214 -13.07 -1.27 -20.93
N PRO A 215 -12.73 0.02 -21.10
CA PRO A 215 -11.59 0.46 -21.91
C PRO A 215 -10.20 0.25 -21.28
N VAL A 216 -10.11 -0.17 -20.02
CA VAL A 216 -8.83 -0.48 -19.36
C VAL A 216 -8.86 -1.83 -18.63
N SER A 217 -9.93 -2.13 -17.91
CA SER A 217 -9.96 -3.35 -17.10
C SER A 217 -10.16 -4.64 -17.92
N GLU A 218 -10.80 -4.57 -19.10
CA GLU A 218 -11.04 -5.65 -20.10
C GLU A 218 -11.61 -7.01 -19.60
N ARG A 219 -12.11 -7.07 -18.36
CA ARG A 219 -12.64 -8.30 -17.71
C ARG A 219 -14.04 -8.65 -18.19
N ASP A 220 -14.32 -9.91 -18.46
CA ASP A 220 -15.62 -10.34 -19.01
C ASP A 220 -16.82 -10.10 -18.08
N TRP A 221 -16.59 -10.08 -16.75
CA TRP A 221 -17.61 -9.73 -15.74
C TRP A 221 -17.81 -8.22 -15.54
N GLN A 222 -17.05 -7.38 -16.24
CA GLN A 222 -17.25 -5.94 -16.31
C GLN A 222 -17.69 -5.55 -17.72
N LYS A 223 -18.60 -4.60 -17.80
CA LYS A 223 -19.07 -4.01 -19.06
C LYS A 223 -18.83 -2.50 -19.05
N GLU A 224 -18.69 -1.92 -20.23
CA GLU A 224 -18.58 -0.48 -20.38
C GLU A 224 -19.80 0.21 -19.74
N ALA A 225 -19.54 1.27 -18.97
CA ALA A 225 -20.54 2.26 -18.62
C ALA A 225 -20.17 3.53 -19.40
N SER A 226 -21.16 4.25 -19.89
CA SER A 226 -20.97 5.39 -20.79
C SER A 226 -22.03 6.46 -20.54
N CYS A 227 -21.98 7.54 -21.34
CA CYS A 227 -23.08 8.46 -21.50
C CYS A 227 -23.63 8.45 -22.92
N TYR A 228 -24.91 8.12 -23.06
CA TYR A 228 -25.58 7.97 -24.35
C TYR A 228 -26.84 8.85 -24.50
N GLY A 229 -27.30 9.03 -25.73
CA GLY A 229 -28.42 9.89 -26.10
C GLY A 229 -28.01 11.20 -26.77
N TYR A 230 -29.03 11.89 -27.27
CA TYR A 230 -28.98 13.14 -28.03
C TYR A 230 -30.20 14.00 -27.70
N GLU A 231 -30.23 15.26 -28.17
CA GLU A 231 -31.37 16.15 -27.91
C GLU A 231 -32.68 15.57 -28.47
N GLY A 232 -33.75 15.59 -27.67
CA GLY A 232 -35.03 14.95 -28.00
C GLY A 232 -35.09 13.43 -27.77
N PHE A 233 -33.97 12.75 -27.49
CA PHE A 233 -33.99 11.32 -27.13
C PHE A 233 -34.56 11.14 -25.72
N SER A 234 -35.62 10.35 -25.59
CA SER A 234 -36.26 10.01 -24.30
C SER A 234 -35.45 9.03 -23.45
N GLY A 235 -34.52 8.29 -24.06
CA GLY A 235 -33.73 7.24 -23.43
C GLY A 235 -34.29 5.83 -23.73
N ASP A 236 -33.41 4.85 -23.79
CA ASP A 236 -33.78 3.44 -24.02
C ASP A 236 -33.69 2.59 -22.73
N ALA A 237 -33.95 1.29 -22.84
CA ALA A 237 -33.96 0.39 -21.68
C ALA A 237 -32.57 0.18 -21.05
N ASN A 238 -31.48 0.49 -21.76
CA ASN A 238 -30.10 0.42 -21.25
C ASN A 238 -29.67 1.70 -20.51
N ASP A 239 -30.56 2.71 -20.43
CA ASP A 239 -30.41 3.88 -19.55
C ASP A 239 -31.04 3.64 -18.16
N ASP A 240 -31.73 2.52 -17.96
CA ASP A 240 -32.52 2.22 -16.76
C ASP A 240 -31.67 1.60 -15.63
N TRP A 241 -31.71 2.20 -14.43
CA TRP A 241 -31.02 1.73 -13.23
C TRP A 241 -31.99 1.56 -12.06
N VAL A 242 -31.94 0.39 -11.41
CA VAL A 242 -32.67 0.09 -10.18
C VAL A 242 -31.83 0.52 -8.97
N VAL A 243 -32.40 1.35 -8.11
CA VAL A 243 -31.78 1.80 -6.87
C VAL A 243 -31.92 0.74 -5.80
N GLU A 244 -30.81 0.29 -5.20
CA GLU A 244 -30.81 -0.71 -4.13
C GLU A 244 -30.10 -0.19 -2.88
N ILE A 245 -30.86 0.06 -1.80
CA ILE A 245 -30.34 0.59 -0.55
C ILE A 245 -29.55 -0.49 0.21
N VAL A 246 -28.34 -0.14 0.66
CA VAL A 246 -27.46 -1.00 1.45
C VAL A 246 -27.74 -0.78 2.93
N GLY A 247 -28.82 -1.37 3.44
CA GLY A 247 -29.34 -1.11 4.79
C GLY A 247 -28.29 -1.13 5.91
N HIS A 248 -27.37 -2.11 5.91
CA HIS A 248 -26.32 -2.25 6.93
C HIS A 248 -25.18 -1.21 6.86
N ARG A 249 -25.10 -0.39 5.80
CA ARG A 249 -24.17 0.77 5.70
C ARG A 249 -24.88 2.12 5.69
N SER A 250 -26.19 2.16 5.49
CA SER A 250 -27.03 3.36 5.67
C SER A 250 -27.29 3.63 7.15
N GLN A 251 -27.60 4.88 7.49
CA GLN A 251 -28.05 5.24 8.83
C GLN A 251 -29.38 4.54 9.16
N PRO A 252 -29.56 3.93 10.35
CA PRO A 252 -30.83 3.33 10.75
C PRO A 252 -32.00 4.31 10.74
N GLY A 253 -33.20 3.83 10.43
CA GLY A 253 -34.42 4.64 10.26
C GLY A 253 -34.68 4.99 8.80
N ASP A 254 -35.24 6.18 8.52
CA ASP A 254 -35.69 6.61 7.18
C ASP A 254 -34.69 6.33 6.05
N ALA A 255 -33.39 6.48 6.30
CA ALA A 255 -32.33 6.34 5.29
C ALA A 255 -32.11 4.88 4.81
N GLN A 256 -32.78 3.90 5.44
CA GLN A 256 -32.86 2.51 4.98
C GLN A 256 -34.08 2.25 4.07
N ALA A 257 -35.10 3.12 4.07
CA ALA A 257 -36.30 3.01 3.24
C ALA A 257 -36.28 4.00 2.05
N PHE A 258 -35.85 5.22 2.30
CA PHE A 258 -35.73 6.32 1.34
C PHE A 258 -34.26 6.70 1.15
N VAL A 259 -33.89 7.11 -0.07
CA VAL A 259 -32.57 7.66 -0.33
C VAL A 259 -32.47 9.07 0.24
N LYS A 260 -31.50 9.26 1.12
CA LYS A 260 -31.18 10.53 1.76
C LYS A 260 -29.72 10.90 1.51
N SER A 261 -29.48 12.18 1.22
CA SER A 261 -28.12 12.73 1.08
C SER A 261 -27.28 12.44 2.32
N LEU A 262 -26.02 12.06 2.12
CA LEU A 262 -25.03 11.60 3.12
C LEU A 262 -25.39 10.34 3.93
N ASN A 263 -26.67 10.12 4.25
CA ASN A 263 -27.12 9.13 5.23
C ASN A 263 -27.48 7.77 4.61
N THR A 264 -27.79 7.72 3.30
CA THR A 264 -28.06 6.47 2.58
C THR A 264 -26.86 6.04 1.73
N VAL A 265 -26.42 4.79 1.91
CA VAL A 265 -25.54 4.09 0.97
C VAL A 265 -26.41 3.20 0.08
N PHE A 266 -26.24 3.30 -1.23
CA PHE A 266 -27.00 2.52 -2.21
C PHE A 266 -26.10 1.96 -3.30
N ARG A 267 -26.68 1.09 -4.13
CA ARG A 267 -26.11 0.56 -5.37
C ARG A 267 -27.05 0.91 -6.52
N LEU A 268 -26.52 1.00 -7.72
CA LEU A 268 -27.29 1.14 -8.95
C LEU A 268 -27.13 -0.17 -9.72
N ARG A 269 -28.21 -0.90 -9.93
CA ARG A 269 -28.23 -2.13 -10.75
C ARG A 269 -28.83 -1.82 -12.11
N HIS A 270 -28.06 -2.01 -13.17
CA HIS A 270 -28.53 -1.88 -14.53
C HIS A 270 -29.71 -2.82 -14.79
N ALA A 271 -30.83 -2.29 -15.27
CA ALA A 271 -32.09 -3.03 -15.29
C ALA A 271 -32.08 -4.21 -16.27
N MET A 272 -31.41 -4.05 -17.42
CA MET A 272 -31.38 -5.06 -18.48
C MET A 272 -30.39 -6.19 -18.23
N THR A 273 -29.20 -5.89 -17.70
CA THR A 273 -28.13 -6.90 -17.50
C THR A 273 -28.02 -7.40 -16.05
N GLY A 274 -28.61 -6.70 -15.08
CA GLY A 274 -28.43 -7.00 -13.66
C GLY A 274 -27.05 -6.64 -13.09
N HIS A 275 -26.16 -6.05 -13.90
CA HIS A 275 -24.83 -5.59 -13.46
C HIS A 275 -24.94 -4.36 -12.54
N TYR A 276 -24.00 -4.18 -11.63
CA TYR A 276 -23.95 -3.02 -10.73
C TYR A 276 -22.97 -1.96 -11.19
N LEU A 277 -23.33 -0.67 -11.06
CA LEU A 277 -22.40 0.43 -11.30
C LEU A 277 -21.22 0.32 -10.32
N PHE A 278 -20.02 0.23 -10.87
CA PHE A 278 -18.80 -0.23 -10.19
C PHE A 278 -17.61 0.65 -10.56
N SER A 279 -16.74 0.91 -9.58
CA SER A 279 -15.44 1.57 -9.83
C SER A 279 -14.34 1.02 -8.92
N SER A 280 -13.13 0.86 -9.46
CA SER A 280 -11.94 0.39 -8.74
C SER A 280 -10.84 1.45 -8.75
N GLU A 281 -9.68 1.23 -8.13
CA GLU A 281 -8.58 2.22 -8.17
C GLU A 281 -7.84 2.28 -9.53
N VAL A 282 -8.34 1.60 -10.56
CA VAL A 282 -7.89 1.70 -11.96
C VAL A 282 -8.24 3.07 -12.53
N LYS A 283 -7.30 3.65 -13.29
CA LYS A 283 -7.45 4.93 -13.97
C LYS A 283 -7.48 4.75 -15.47
N LEU A 284 -8.22 5.63 -16.14
CA LEU A 284 -8.12 5.80 -17.59
C LEU A 284 -6.73 6.38 -17.96
N PRO A 285 -6.19 6.08 -19.16
CA PRO A 285 -4.97 6.69 -19.67
C PRO A 285 -5.13 8.20 -19.91
N ASP A 286 -4.11 8.83 -20.50
CA ASP A 286 -4.08 10.28 -20.79
C ASP A 286 -5.31 10.79 -21.56
N TRP A 287 -5.92 9.95 -22.42
CA TRP A 287 -7.13 10.29 -23.17
C TRP A 287 -8.40 10.40 -22.31
N GLY A 288 -8.39 9.82 -21.10
CA GLY A 288 -9.40 9.99 -20.05
C GLY A 288 -8.85 10.78 -18.85
N PHE A 289 -7.84 11.62 -19.09
CA PHE A 289 -7.28 12.59 -18.15
C PHE A 289 -6.75 12.01 -16.83
N GLY A 290 -6.42 10.72 -16.76
CA GLY A 290 -6.01 10.06 -15.51
C GLY A 290 -7.11 9.99 -14.45
N GLN A 291 -8.37 10.16 -14.85
CA GLN A 291 -9.57 10.00 -14.02
C GLN A 291 -9.86 8.50 -13.75
N GLN A 292 -10.70 8.18 -12.79
CA GLN A 292 -10.95 6.78 -12.41
C GLN A 292 -11.97 6.12 -13.37
N GLU A 293 -11.76 4.84 -13.71
CA GLU A 293 -12.66 4.07 -14.58
C GLU A 293 -14.01 3.77 -13.87
N VAL A 294 -15.12 3.87 -14.60
CA VAL A 294 -16.46 3.48 -14.15
C VAL A 294 -17.01 2.43 -15.12
N THR A 295 -17.66 1.40 -14.60
CA THR A 295 -18.10 0.20 -15.35
C THR A 295 -19.41 -0.34 -14.78
N ALA A 296 -20.06 -1.27 -15.48
CA ALA A 296 -21.15 -2.08 -14.93
C ALA A 296 -20.68 -3.53 -14.71
N ALA A 297 -20.59 -3.97 -13.46
CA ALA A 297 -20.00 -5.26 -13.09
C ALA A 297 -21.04 -6.25 -12.53
N SER A 298 -21.06 -7.49 -13.03
CA SER A 298 -21.83 -8.60 -12.42
C SER A 298 -21.13 -9.20 -11.20
N GLN A 299 -19.79 -9.18 -11.19
CA GLN A 299 -18.95 -9.73 -10.13
C GLN A 299 -18.07 -8.64 -9.48
N GLY A 300 -17.14 -9.06 -8.61
CA GLY A 300 -16.20 -8.16 -7.94
C GLY A 300 -16.55 -7.85 -6.49
N LYS A 301 -15.69 -7.07 -5.82
CA LYS A 301 -15.83 -6.78 -4.39
C LYS A 301 -17.04 -5.86 -4.16
N ARG A 302 -18.13 -6.39 -3.59
CA ARG A 302 -19.41 -5.69 -3.33
C ARG A 302 -19.27 -4.25 -2.84
N HIS A 303 -18.31 -3.95 -1.96
CA HIS A 303 -18.08 -2.59 -1.45
C HIS A 303 -17.70 -1.55 -2.54
N LEU A 304 -17.21 -1.97 -3.72
CA LEU A 304 -16.91 -1.12 -4.89
C LEU A 304 -18.13 -0.86 -5.79
N THR A 305 -19.33 -1.24 -5.33
CA THR A 305 -20.62 -0.89 -5.95
C THR A 305 -21.40 0.13 -5.10
N HIS A 306 -20.78 0.66 -4.05
CA HIS A 306 -21.44 1.48 -3.03
C HIS A 306 -21.28 2.97 -3.31
N TRP A 307 -22.41 3.63 -3.47
CA TRP A 307 -22.54 5.05 -3.78
C TRP A 307 -23.37 5.75 -2.70
N TYR A 308 -23.20 7.06 -2.59
CA TYR A 308 -24.07 7.93 -1.83
C TYR A 308 -24.25 9.26 -2.55
N ILE A 309 -25.32 9.99 -2.22
CA ILE A 309 -25.54 11.34 -2.75
C ILE A 309 -24.90 12.35 -1.80
N GLU A 310 -24.02 13.20 -2.30
CA GLU A 310 -23.39 14.25 -1.49
C GLU A 310 -24.19 15.55 -1.50
N THR A 311 -24.59 16.04 -2.67
CA THR A 311 -25.44 17.23 -2.80
C THR A 311 -26.72 16.90 -3.54
N ASN A 312 -27.79 17.62 -3.23
CA ASN A 312 -29.12 17.43 -3.78
C ASN A 312 -29.85 18.78 -3.80
N GLU A 313 -30.48 19.10 -4.92
CA GLU A 313 -31.31 20.27 -5.16
C GLU A 313 -32.58 19.80 -5.89
N ASN A 314 -33.78 20.13 -5.40
CA ASN A 314 -35.04 19.73 -6.03
C ASN A 314 -36.06 20.88 -5.93
N SER A 315 -36.62 21.30 -7.07
CA SER A 315 -37.58 22.40 -7.16
C SER A 315 -38.99 22.05 -6.67
N TYR A 316 -39.35 20.77 -6.65
CA TYR A 316 -40.67 20.28 -6.24
C TYR A 316 -40.78 20.06 -4.72
N LEU A 317 -39.67 20.15 -3.99
CA LEU A 317 -39.66 20.04 -2.53
C LEU A 317 -40.05 21.40 -1.89
N PRO A 318 -41.14 21.50 -1.12
CA PRO A 318 -41.56 22.76 -0.51
C PRO A 318 -40.49 23.31 0.44
N LYS A 319 -40.17 24.61 0.34
CA LYS A 319 -39.14 25.26 1.16
C LYS A 319 -39.37 25.13 2.67
N SER A 320 -40.62 24.96 3.10
CA SER A 320 -41.02 24.70 4.48
C SER A 320 -40.67 23.30 5.00
N GLU A 321 -40.47 22.33 4.11
CA GLU A 321 -40.23 20.92 4.44
C GLU A 321 -38.78 20.49 4.26
N VAL A 322 -37.93 21.36 3.70
CA VAL A 322 -36.50 21.09 3.46
C VAL A 322 -35.78 20.76 4.77
N LYS A 323 -35.36 19.50 4.92
CA LYS A 323 -34.46 19.07 6.00
C LYS A 323 -33.03 19.23 5.54
N ILE A 324 -32.19 19.77 6.42
CA ILE A 324 -30.78 20.05 6.13
C ILE A 324 -29.87 19.07 6.85
N VAL A 325 -28.97 18.44 6.11
CA VAL A 325 -27.93 17.53 6.60
C VAL A 325 -26.54 18.12 6.36
N ASN A 326 -25.58 17.71 7.19
CA ASN A 326 -24.18 18.08 7.11
C ASN A 326 -23.31 16.88 7.48
N TYR A 327 -22.06 16.84 7.01
CA TYR A 327 -21.10 15.82 7.43
C TYR A 327 -20.88 15.80 8.95
N PRO A 328 -20.72 14.62 9.58
CA PRO A 328 -20.47 14.53 11.01
C PRO A 328 -19.10 15.09 11.37
N LYS A 329 -19.03 15.89 12.44
CA LYS A 329 -17.77 16.39 13.00
C LYS A 329 -17.01 15.23 13.64
N LEU A 330 -15.94 14.77 12.99
CA LEU A 330 -15.14 13.65 13.51
C LEU A 330 -14.48 13.97 14.85
N SER A 331 -14.59 13.05 15.80
CA SER A 331 -13.86 13.08 17.07
C SER A 331 -12.36 12.88 16.87
N LEU A 332 -11.55 13.22 17.88
CA LEU A 332 -10.11 12.99 17.86
C LEU A 332 -9.76 11.51 17.57
N TRP A 333 -10.50 10.57 18.16
CA TRP A 333 -10.31 9.15 17.93
C TRP A 333 -10.68 8.73 16.50
N GLN A 334 -11.78 9.25 15.94
CA GLN A 334 -12.16 8.98 14.55
C GLN A 334 -11.10 9.52 13.57
N LYS A 335 -10.61 10.75 13.80
CA LYS A 335 -9.49 11.33 13.02
C LYS A 335 -8.22 10.49 13.12
N PHE A 336 -7.87 10.04 14.32
CA PHE A 336 -6.72 9.17 14.56
C PHE A 336 -6.83 7.86 13.78
N VAL A 337 -7.94 7.13 13.94
CA VAL A 337 -8.18 5.84 13.25
C VAL A 337 -8.23 6.00 11.73
N GLU A 338 -8.90 7.05 11.22
CA GLU A 338 -8.93 7.32 9.78
C GLU A 338 -7.52 7.60 9.24
N SER A 339 -6.78 8.50 9.88
CA SER A 339 -5.41 8.84 9.49
C SER A 339 -4.51 7.60 9.47
N HIS A 340 -4.60 6.72 10.48
CA HIS A 340 -3.84 5.47 10.53
C HIS A 340 -4.22 4.50 9.41
N LYS A 341 -5.50 4.36 9.08
CA LYS A 341 -5.95 3.58 7.91
C LYS A 341 -5.38 4.15 6.61
N ARG A 342 -5.28 5.48 6.47
CA ARG A 342 -4.64 6.13 5.31
C ARG A 342 -3.12 5.93 5.28
N MET A 343 -2.42 6.11 6.41
CA MET A 343 -0.98 5.86 6.55
C MET A 343 -0.64 4.42 6.15
N TRP A 344 -1.41 3.44 6.65
CA TRP A 344 -1.22 2.02 6.33
C TRP A 344 -1.45 1.74 4.84
N LYS A 345 -2.60 2.16 4.28
CA LYS A 345 -2.93 1.95 2.86
C LYS A 345 -1.92 2.61 1.93
N ILE A 346 -1.42 3.81 2.26
CA ILE A 346 -0.37 4.48 1.48
C ILE A 346 0.95 3.70 1.59
N ASN A 347 1.37 3.29 2.79
CA ASN A 347 2.63 2.57 2.99
C ASN A 347 2.66 1.21 2.27
N GLN A 348 1.54 0.50 2.21
CA GLN A 348 1.40 -0.71 1.39
C GLN A 348 1.39 -0.43 -0.12
N GLY A 349 0.82 0.70 -0.56
CA GLY A 349 0.70 1.07 -1.97
C GLY A 349 1.95 1.71 -2.60
N LEU A 350 3.07 1.80 -1.90
CA LEU A 350 4.34 2.36 -2.40
C LEU A 350 5.16 1.28 -3.13
N THR A 351 4.60 0.69 -4.18
CA THR A 351 5.20 -0.41 -4.97
C THR A 351 5.94 0.06 -6.24
N SER A 352 5.91 1.36 -6.55
CA SER A 352 6.59 1.93 -7.71
C SER A 352 8.11 1.75 -7.65
N HIS A 353 8.72 1.29 -8.74
CA HIS A 353 10.18 1.18 -8.86
C HIS A 353 10.86 2.54 -8.77
N HIS A 354 11.88 2.66 -7.91
CA HIS A 354 12.73 3.84 -7.82
C HIS A 354 14.20 3.48 -8.14
N HIS A 355 14.89 4.27 -8.97
CA HIS A 355 16.25 3.96 -9.45
C HIS A 355 17.27 3.67 -8.32
N TRP A 356 17.12 4.36 -7.19
CA TRP A 356 17.98 4.22 -6.01
C TRP A 356 17.45 3.24 -4.94
N GLN A 357 16.45 2.42 -5.25
CA GLN A 357 15.96 1.39 -4.33
C GLN A 357 17.02 0.29 -4.13
N SER A 358 17.01 -0.36 -2.97
CA SER A 358 17.92 -1.48 -2.67
C SER A 358 17.26 -2.56 -1.82
N SER A 359 17.71 -3.80 -2.02
CA SER A 359 17.16 -5.00 -1.39
C SER A 359 17.71 -5.21 0.03
N PRO A 360 16.90 -5.72 0.99
CA PRO A 360 17.37 -6.13 2.30
C PRO A 360 18.64 -6.98 2.27
N THR A 361 18.73 -7.93 1.32
CA THR A 361 19.89 -8.83 1.14
C THR A 361 21.22 -8.10 0.90
N GLU A 362 21.20 -6.91 0.31
CA GLU A 362 22.39 -6.14 -0.07
C GLU A 362 22.94 -5.31 1.10
N TRP A 363 22.09 -5.00 2.09
CA TRP A 363 22.40 -4.01 3.12
C TRP A 363 23.56 -4.41 4.03
N PRO A 364 23.69 -5.64 4.56
CA PRO A 364 24.81 -6.01 5.45
C PRO A 364 26.18 -5.91 4.76
N PHE A 365 26.21 -6.10 3.44
CA PHE A 365 27.44 -6.07 2.64
C PHE A 365 27.78 -4.67 2.10
N LEU A 366 26.88 -3.70 2.23
CA LEU A 366 27.03 -2.34 1.69
C LEU A 366 27.30 -2.35 0.18
N LEU A 367 26.54 -3.14 -0.59
CA LEU A 367 26.79 -3.27 -2.03
C LEU A 367 26.49 -1.99 -2.82
N ARG A 368 25.43 -1.26 -2.46
CA ARG A 368 25.00 -0.01 -3.13
C ARG A 368 24.47 0.99 -2.12
N GLY A 369 24.78 2.27 -2.32
CA GLY A 369 24.30 3.39 -1.51
C GLY A 369 23.09 4.09 -2.13
N ILE A 370 22.85 5.35 -1.74
CA ILE A 370 21.74 6.18 -2.22
C ILE A 370 22.27 7.57 -2.58
N ASN A 371 21.99 8.06 -3.79
CA ASN A 371 22.23 9.46 -4.13
C ASN A 371 21.15 10.37 -3.51
N TYR A 372 21.57 11.44 -2.84
CA TYR A 372 20.68 12.42 -2.21
C TYR A 372 20.61 13.74 -3.00
N TRP A 373 21.73 14.19 -3.56
CA TRP A 373 21.84 15.48 -4.24
C TRP A 373 23.07 15.51 -5.15
N ASN A 374 22.96 16.20 -6.29
CA ASN A 374 24.05 16.44 -7.22
C ASN A 374 23.80 17.77 -7.97
N ARG A 375 24.66 18.78 -7.75
CA ARG A 375 24.75 20.06 -8.51
C ARG A 375 26.15 20.67 -8.34
N GLU A 376 26.50 21.65 -9.18
CA GLU A 376 27.69 22.52 -8.97
C GLU A 376 28.98 21.74 -8.74
N HIS A 377 29.16 20.64 -9.48
CA HIS A 377 30.29 19.73 -9.38
C HIS A 377 30.52 19.11 -7.99
N ARG A 378 29.45 18.97 -7.22
CA ARG A 378 29.41 18.40 -5.85
C ARG A 378 28.27 17.40 -5.74
N GLN A 379 28.41 16.43 -4.83
CA GLN A 379 27.41 15.37 -4.63
C GLN A 379 27.25 15.02 -3.15
N VAL A 380 26.01 14.75 -2.72
CA VAL A 380 25.71 14.05 -1.44
C VAL A 380 25.26 12.63 -1.75
N TYR A 381 25.90 11.65 -1.13
CA TYR A 381 25.61 10.22 -1.31
C TYR A 381 25.71 9.48 0.01
N LEU A 382 24.64 8.77 0.37
CA LEU A 382 24.60 7.92 1.56
C LEU A 382 25.35 6.62 1.24
N LEU A 383 26.60 6.59 1.67
CA LEU A 383 27.43 5.39 1.79
C LEU A 383 27.79 5.19 3.27
N GLY A 384 27.71 3.96 3.75
CA GLY A 384 28.13 3.60 5.09
C GLY A 384 29.65 3.66 5.26
N ASN A 385 30.12 3.80 6.50
CA ASN A 385 31.53 3.58 6.83
C ASN A 385 31.84 2.07 6.71
N ALA A 386 32.39 1.62 5.58
CA ALA A 386 32.49 0.19 5.25
C ALA A 386 33.26 -0.62 6.31
N VAL A 387 34.32 -0.05 6.89
CA VAL A 387 35.10 -0.65 7.98
C VAL A 387 34.19 -0.97 9.18
N THR A 388 33.43 0.01 9.64
CA THR A 388 32.49 -0.14 10.77
C THR A 388 31.32 -1.05 10.41
N TRP A 389 30.84 -0.97 9.16
CA TRP A 389 29.66 -1.67 8.67
C TRP A 389 29.90 -3.18 8.54
N TRP A 390 31.03 -3.57 7.95
CA TRP A 390 31.42 -4.97 7.83
C TRP A 390 31.87 -5.54 9.17
N ALA A 391 32.55 -4.76 10.02
CA ALA A 391 32.89 -5.20 11.39
C ALA A 391 31.62 -5.46 12.23
N ALA A 392 30.60 -4.61 12.14
CA ALA A 392 29.31 -4.81 12.79
C ALA A 392 28.54 -6.03 12.22
N THR A 393 28.58 -6.22 10.90
CA THR A 393 27.95 -7.39 10.27
C THR A 393 28.66 -8.70 10.65
N LEU A 394 29.99 -8.69 10.68
CA LEU A 394 30.82 -9.82 11.11
C LEU A 394 30.67 -10.11 12.61
N SER A 395 30.46 -9.10 13.47
CA SER A 395 30.21 -9.33 14.90
C SER A 395 28.89 -10.07 15.13
N VAL A 396 27.83 -9.70 14.41
CA VAL A 396 26.52 -10.37 14.46
C VAL A 396 26.60 -11.80 13.90
N ALA A 397 27.17 -11.98 12.70
CA ALA A 397 27.33 -13.29 12.07
C ALA A 397 28.23 -14.22 12.90
N GLY A 398 29.36 -13.71 13.39
CA GLY A 398 30.29 -14.44 14.25
C GLY A 398 29.67 -14.83 15.59
N PHE A 399 28.85 -13.96 16.19
CA PHE A 399 28.09 -14.31 17.40
C PHE A 399 27.03 -15.38 17.13
N ALA A 400 26.31 -15.32 16.01
CA ALA A 400 25.33 -16.35 15.63
C ALA A 400 26.00 -17.73 15.47
N ILE A 401 27.13 -17.79 14.76
CA ILE A 401 27.93 -19.02 14.62
C ILE A 401 28.41 -19.52 15.99
N TYR A 402 28.97 -18.63 16.82
CA TYR A 402 29.42 -18.96 18.17
C TYR A 402 28.27 -19.48 19.06
N ALA A 403 27.08 -18.88 18.99
CA ALA A 403 25.91 -19.32 19.75
C ALA A 403 25.47 -20.72 19.32
N VAL A 404 25.35 -20.97 18.02
CA VAL A 404 25.01 -22.30 17.46
C VAL A 404 26.04 -23.35 17.89
N VAL A 405 27.34 -23.08 17.72
CA VAL A 405 28.42 -24.00 18.15
C VAL A 405 28.39 -24.24 19.67
N THR A 406 28.06 -23.22 20.47
CA THR A 406 27.96 -23.34 21.93
C THR A 406 26.76 -24.20 22.35
N VAL A 407 25.61 -24.06 21.69
CA VAL A 407 24.42 -24.91 21.92
C VAL A 407 24.72 -26.36 21.53
N PHE A 408 25.36 -26.61 20.37
CA PHE A 408 25.79 -27.96 19.99
C PHE A 408 26.77 -28.57 20.99
N LYS A 409 27.79 -27.82 21.44
CA LYS A 409 28.74 -28.29 22.46
C LYS A 409 28.05 -28.63 23.79
N PHE A 410 27.09 -27.81 24.20
CA PHE A 410 26.29 -28.07 25.41
C PHE A 410 25.45 -29.34 25.28
N HIS A 411 24.80 -29.56 24.14
CA HIS A 411 24.04 -30.79 23.87
C HIS A 411 24.95 -32.03 23.81
N LEU A 412 26.20 -31.89 23.34
CA LEU A 412 27.25 -32.91 23.39
C LEU A 412 27.91 -33.06 24.78
N GLY A 413 27.31 -32.52 25.85
CA GLY A 413 27.76 -32.70 27.24
C GLY A 413 28.95 -31.82 27.66
N THR A 414 29.38 -30.85 26.84
CA THR A 414 30.40 -29.88 27.27
C THR A 414 29.76 -28.86 28.23
N PRO A 415 30.28 -28.65 29.45
CA PRO A 415 29.72 -27.68 30.38
C PRO A 415 29.83 -26.26 29.83
N LEU A 416 28.77 -25.47 29.99
CA LEU A 416 28.79 -24.04 29.68
C LEU A 416 29.73 -23.30 30.64
N SER A 417 30.39 -22.25 30.15
CA SER A 417 31.25 -21.43 30.99
C SER A 417 30.44 -20.69 32.04
N THR A 418 30.79 -20.91 33.31
CA THR A 418 30.25 -20.19 34.48
C THR A 418 30.88 -18.82 34.68
N ASP A 419 31.80 -18.40 33.80
CA ASP A 419 32.51 -17.14 33.92
C ASP A 419 31.58 -15.93 33.71
N LYS A 420 31.61 -15.00 34.67
CA LYS A 420 30.76 -13.80 34.68
C LYS A 420 30.95 -12.90 33.46
N HIS A 421 32.16 -12.81 32.91
CA HIS A 421 32.45 -12.01 31.72
C HIS A 421 31.88 -12.67 30.46
N ILE A 422 32.01 -13.99 30.32
CA ILE A 422 31.39 -14.74 29.21
C ILE A 422 29.86 -14.68 29.32
N PHE A 423 29.28 -14.87 30.51
CA PHE A 423 27.83 -14.78 30.70
C PHE A 423 27.29 -13.39 30.34
N ASN A 424 27.98 -12.32 30.75
CA ASN A 424 27.60 -10.96 30.38
C ASN A 424 27.76 -10.70 28.87
N PHE A 425 28.86 -11.15 28.26
CA PHE A 425 29.06 -11.07 26.80
C PHE A 425 27.91 -11.75 26.05
N ASN A 426 27.62 -13.02 26.37
CA ASN A 426 26.53 -13.79 25.76
C ASN A 426 25.19 -13.06 25.90
N THR A 427 24.87 -12.56 27.10
CA THR A 427 23.60 -11.88 27.38
C THR A 427 23.46 -10.55 26.62
N GLN A 428 24.50 -9.71 26.62
CA GLN A 428 24.43 -8.40 25.95
C GLN A 428 24.46 -8.54 24.43
N VAL A 429 25.34 -9.39 23.88
CA VAL A 429 25.41 -9.59 22.42
C VAL A 429 24.19 -10.32 21.89
N LEU A 430 23.59 -11.25 22.65
CA LEU A 430 22.27 -11.79 22.30
C LEU A 430 21.19 -10.69 22.30
N SER A 431 21.18 -9.82 23.30
CA SER A 431 20.23 -8.70 23.40
C SER A 431 20.34 -7.74 22.21
N TYR A 432 21.56 -7.41 21.76
CA TYR A 432 21.77 -6.55 20.60
C TYR A 432 21.60 -7.27 19.26
N THR A 433 21.97 -8.55 19.14
CA THR A 433 21.69 -9.37 17.96
C THR A 433 20.19 -9.53 17.73
N LEU A 434 19.42 -9.70 18.80
CA LEU A 434 17.96 -9.68 18.76
C LEU A 434 17.43 -8.31 18.31
N GLY A 435 18.04 -7.21 18.77
CA GLY A 435 17.73 -5.85 18.29
C GLY A 435 17.99 -5.68 16.79
N TRP A 436 19.14 -6.12 16.30
CA TRP A 436 19.48 -6.15 14.87
C TRP A 436 18.46 -6.95 14.08
N ALA A 437 18.13 -8.18 14.52
CA ALA A 437 17.20 -9.07 13.84
C ALA A 437 15.78 -8.45 13.73
N ILE A 438 15.25 -7.90 14.82
CA ILE A 438 13.89 -7.30 14.82
C ILE A 438 13.83 -6.03 13.96
N HIS A 439 14.93 -5.30 13.79
CA HIS A 439 15.00 -4.13 12.91
C HIS A 439 15.39 -4.46 11.46
N TYR A 440 15.65 -5.73 11.14
CA TYR A 440 16.08 -6.16 9.80
C TYR A 440 15.12 -7.18 9.16
N ALA A 441 14.80 -8.27 9.87
CA ALA A 441 13.95 -9.35 9.38
C ALA A 441 12.57 -8.90 8.84
N PRO A 442 11.85 -7.92 9.45
CA PRO A 442 10.56 -7.48 8.90
C PRO A 442 10.64 -6.89 7.50
N PHE A 443 11.79 -6.36 7.07
CA PHE A 443 11.93 -5.77 5.73
C PHE A 443 11.90 -6.80 4.60
N PHE A 444 12.19 -8.09 4.88
CA PHE A 444 12.01 -9.17 3.91
C PHE A 444 10.53 -9.48 3.63
N LEU A 445 9.63 -9.10 4.54
CA LEU A 445 8.18 -9.32 4.42
C LEU A 445 7.45 -8.09 3.83
N MET A 446 8.17 -7.01 3.48
CA MET A 446 7.59 -5.76 2.99
C MET A 446 7.69 -5.66 1.46
N GLY A 447 6.62 -6.01 0.75
CA GLY A 447 6.48 -5.79 -0.70
C GLY A 447 6.24 -4.32 -1.09
N ARG A 448 7.15 -3.41 -0.72
CA ARG A 448 7.13 -1.98 -1.05
C ARG A 448 8.54 -1.49 -1.41
N GLN A 449 8.71 -0.27 -1.90
CA GLN A 449 10.03 0.32 -2.13
C GLN A 449 10.85 0.41 -0.82
N LEU A 450 12.10 -0.04 -0.88
CA LEU A 450 13.04 -0.05 0.24
C LEU A 450 14.39 0.56 -0.18
N PHE A 451 15.16 0.97 0.83
CA PHE A 451 16.36 1.81 0.67
C PHE A 451 17.34 1.51 1.80
N LEU A 452 18.64 1.61 1.56
CA LEU A 452 19.73 1.35 2.52
C LEU A 452 19.54 2.03 3.89
N HIS A 453 18.95 3.24 3.95
CA HIS A 453 18.69 3.94 5.22
C HIS A 453 17.70 3.20 6.14
N HIS A 454 16.92 2.23 5.64
CA HIS A 454 16.08 1.37 6.46
C HIS A 454 16.89 0.41 7.35
N TYR A 455 18.11 0.06 6.96
CA TYR A 455 19.02 -0.80 7.74
C TYR A 455 19.71 -0.06 8.89
N GLN A 456 19.78 1.28 8.88
CA GLN A 456 20.54 2.05 9.88
C GLN A 456 20.17 1.73 11.34
N PRO A 457 18.88 1.54 11.72
CA PRO A 457 18.52 1.10 13.07
C PRO A 457 19.05 -0.29 13.43
N ALA A 458 19.01 -1.24 12.49
CA ALA A 458 19.61 -2.57 12.70
C ALA A 458 21.13 -2.48 12.85
N LEU A 459 21.80 -1.74 11.96
CA LEU A 459 23.24 -1.47 12.02
C LEU A 459 23.67 -0.88 13.37
N TYR A 460 22.89 0.04 13.95
CA TYR A 460 23.18 0.59 15.28
C TYR A 460 23.28 -0.50 16.35
N PHE A 461 22.37 -1.48 16.35
CA PHE A 461 22.47 -2.66 17.22
C PHE A 461 23.67 -3.55 16.89
N GLY A 462 24.03 -3.70 15.61
CA GLY A 462 25.26 -4.39 15.20
C GLY A 462 26.54 -3.71 15.70
N ILE A 463 26.57 -2.38 15.76
CA ILE A 463 27.68 -1.59 16.33
C ILE A 463 27.74 -1.76 17.85
N LEU A 464 26.60 -1.82 18.55
CA LEU A 464 26.56 -2.15 19.99
C LEU A 464 27.06 -3.58 20.27
N ALA A 465 26.70 -4.54 19.43
CA ALA A 465 27.22 -5.91 19.48
C ALA A 465 28.75 -5.94 19.25
N LEU A 466 29.25 -5.21 18.25
CA LEU A 466 30.69 -5.06 17.98
C LEU A 466 31.46 -4.48 19.17
N GLY A 467 30.90 -3.48 19.87
CA GLY A 467 31.48 -2.94 21.10
C GLY A 467 31.71 -4.01 22.17
N HIS A 468 30.74 -4.90 22.37
CA HIS A 468 30.90 -6.03 23.31
C HIS A 468 31.86 -7.11 22.81
N VAL A 469 32.01 -7.32 21.50
CA VAL A 469 33.06 -8.18 20.94
C VAL A 469 34.45 -7.61 21.24
N PHE A 470 34.64 -6.30 21.12
CA PHE A 470 35.89 -5.66 21.53
C PHE A 470 36.12 -5.74 23.06
N ASP A 471 35.09 -5.54 23.89
CA ASP A 471 35.20 -5.70 25.35
C ASP A 471 35.62 -7.13 25.76
N VAL A 472 35.09 -8.18 25.12
CA VAL A 472 35.47 -9.56 25.48
C VAL A 472 36.86 -9.93 24.97
N ILE A 473 37.28 -9.42 23.81
CA ILE A 473 38.63 -9.62 23.27
C ILE A 473 39.68 -8.93 24.17
N VAL A 474 39.50 -7.64 24.46
CA VAL A 474 40.46 -6.85 25.26
C VAL A 474 40.40 -7.23 26.73
N GLY A 475 39.19 -7.32 27.28
CA GLY A 475 38.95 -7.51 28.71
C GLY A 475 39.13 -8.97 29.14
N TYR A 476 38.39 -9.89 28.54
CA TYR A 476 38.39 -11.29 28.98
C TYR A 476 39.56 -12.09 28.42
N LEU A 477 39.64 -12.22 27.09
CA LEU A 477 40.67 -13.02 26.42
C LEU A 477 42.06 -12.39 26.63
N GLY A 478 42.15 -11.06 26.54
CA GLY A 478 43.37 -10.30 26.79
C GLY A 478 43.90 -10.43 28.23
N SER A 479 43.03 -10.50 29.25
CA SER A 479 43.50 -10.62 30.65
C SER A 479 44.35 -11.87 30.92
N ARG A 480 44.21 -12.92 30.11
CA ARG A 480 44.95 -14.18 30.23
C ARG A 480 46.38 -14.11 29.69
N ASN A 481 46.70 -13.17 28.79
CA ASN A 481 48.02 -13.03 28.18
C ASN A 481 48.26 -11.60 27.70
N ARG A 482 49.34 -10.96 28.17
CA ARG A 482 49.76 -9.61 27.78
C ARG A 482 49.85 -9.41 26.27
N ALA A 483 50.27 -10.43 25.52
CA ALA A 483 50.33 -10.40 24.06
C ALA A 483 48.93 -10.36 23.42
N LEU A 484 47.98 -11.16 23.92
CA LEU A 484 46.57 -11.10 23.49
C LEU A 484 45.91 -9.78 23.87
N GLN A 485 46.26 -9.20 25.02
CA GLN A 485 45.75 -7.90 25.43
C GLN A 485 46.25 -6.78 24.50
N ASN A 486 47.54 -6.77 24.19
CA ASN A 486 48.14 -5.83 23.23
C ASN A 486 47.53 -6.00 21.83
N PHE A 487 47.32 -7.24 21.37
CA PHE A 487 46.63 -7.53 20.11
C PHE A 487 45.18 -7.02 20.13
N GLY A 488 44.45 -7.20 21.22
CA GLY A 488 43.09 -6.67 21.39
C GLY A 488 43.05 -5.14 21.30
N TYR A 489 43.95 -4.44 22.00
CA TYR A 489 44.06 -2.98 21.89
C TYR A 489 44.45 -2.53 20.47
N PHE A 490 45.37 -3.25 19.82
CA PHE A 490 45.74 -3.00 18.43
C PHE A 490 44.55 -3.18 17.46
N LEU A 491 43.72 -4.21 17.66
CA LEU A 491 42.52 -4.46 16.86
C LEU A 491 41.48 -3.32 17.01
N VAL A 492 41.23 -2.88 18.26
CA VAL A 492 40.30 -1.77 18.53
C VAL A 492 40.81 -0.45 17.96
N LEU A 493 42.09 -0.12 18.22
CA LEU A 493 42.71 1.10 17.71
C LEU A 493 42.80 1.09 16.18
N GLY A 494 43.23 -0.02 15.59
CA GLY A 494 43.34 -0.21 14.15
C GLY A 494 41.98 -0.08 13.46
N THR A 495 40.93 -0.72 13.98
CA THR A 495 39.56 -0.57 13.42
C THR A 495 39.07 0.87 13.54
N SER A 496 39.34 1.54 14.66
CA SER A 496 38.94 2.94 14.88
C SER A 496 39.68 3.91 13.96
N VAL A 497 40.99 3.72 13.76
CA VAL A 497 41.81 4.52 12.85
C VAL A 497 41.41 4.27 11.39
N LEU A 498 41.21 3.01 10.98
CA LEU A 498 40.72 2.69 9.64
C LEU A 498 39.32 3.28 9.37
N SER A 499 38.44 3.24 10.37
CA SER A 499 37.12 3.89 10.30
C SER A 499 37.24 5.41 10.16
N LEU A 500 38.15 6.06 10.90
CA LEU A 500 38.41 7.50 10.77
C LEU A 500 39.02 7.87 9.41
N VAL A 501 40.00 7.09 8.91
CA VAL A 501 40.61 7.29 7.59
C VAL A 501 39.57 7.13 6.48
N PHE A 502 38.70 6.12 6.58
CA PHE A 502 37.56 5.95 5.66
C PHE A 502 36.65 7.20 5.70
N TYR A 503 36.23 7.64 6.89
CA TYR A 503 35.40 8.84 7.02
C TYR A 503 36.04 10.09 6.40
N ILE A 504 37.34 10.34 6.63
CA ILE A 504 38.05 11.48 6.04
C ILE A 504 38.06 11.37 4.51
N TYR A 505 38.37 10.19 3.97
CA TYR A 505 38.50 9.96 2.53
C TYR A 505 37.17 10.08 1.76
N TYR A 506 36.06 9.62 2.34
CA TYR A 506 34.70 9.75 1.76
C TYR A 506 33.93 10.98 2.26
N SER A 507 34.53 11.85 3.07
CA SER A 507 33.89 13.08 3.57
C SER A 507 33.29 14.00 2.48
N PRO A 508 33.82 14.07 1.23
CA PRO A 508 33.19 14.84 0.17
C PRO A 508 31.77 14.37 -0.20
N LEU A 509 31.49 13.06 -0.10
CA LEU A 509 30.14 12.51 -0.32
C LEU A 509 29.16 12.80 0.81
N ILE A 510 29.65 13.19 1.99
CA ILE A 510 28.83 13.50 3.17
C ILE A 510 28.50 15.00 3.21
N TYR A 511 29.52 15.84 3.02
CA TYR A 511 29.42 17.29 3.20
C TYR A 511 29.32 18.08 1.88
N ALA A 512 29.29 17.39 0.72
CA ALA A 512 29.35 18.02 -0.60
C ALA A 512 30.55 18.98 -0.75
N THR A 513 31.69 18.67 -0.12
CA THR A 513 32.92 19.46 -0.28
C THR A 513 33.59 19.15 -1.63
N PRO A 514 34.44 20.06 -2.15
CA PRO A 514 35.21 19.83 -3.37
C PRO A 514 36.00 18.50 -3.33
N TRP A 515 35.88 17.72 -4.40
CA TRP A 515 36.66 16.52 -4.63
C TRP A 515 37.24 16.57 -6.05
N THR A 516 38.14 15.65 -6.40
CA THR A 516 38.62 15.52 -7.79
C THR A 516 38.10 14.24 -8.41
N LYS A 517 37.83 14.29 -9.72
CA LYS A 517 37.38 13.15 -10.52
C LYS A 517 38.25 11.92 -10.31
N ASP A 518 39.58 12.07 -10.37
CA ASP A 518 40.53 10.96 -10.22
C ASP A 518 40.47 10.32 -8.84
N ARG A 519 40.38 11.15 -7.77
CA ARG A 519 40.25 10.62 -6.40
C ARG A 519 38.91 9.94 -6.19
N CYS A 520 37.83 10.45 -6.80
CA CYS A 520 36.53 9.79 -6.79
C CYS A 520 36.59 8.43 -7.51
N LEU A 521 37.21 8.34 -8.69
CA LEU A 521 37.34 7.09 -9.45
C LEU A 521 38.13 6.02 -8.68
N VAL A 522 39.26 6.41 -8.07
CA VAL A 522 40.07 5.52 -7.22
C VAL A 522 39.33 5.09 -5.95
N SER A 523 38.35 5.88 -5.48
CA SER A 523 37.59 5.56 -4.26
C SER A 523 36.53 4.45 -4.43
N LYS A 524 36.40 3.84 -5.62
CA LYS A 524 35.43 2.77 -5.90
C LYS A 524 36.06 1.37 -5.88
N PRO A 525 36.18 0.69 -4.72
CA PRO A 525 36.62 -0.70 -4.67
C PRO A 525 35.63 -1.68 -5.32
N PHE A 526 34.34 -1.33 -5.40
CA PHE A 526 33.30 -2.15 -6.03
C PHE A 526 32.61 -1.39 -7.16
N LYS A 527 32.35 -2.07 -8.29
CA LYS A 527 31.59 -1.51 -9.42
C LYS A 527 30.16 -1.09 -9.04
N THR A 528 29.61 -1.67 -7.98
CA THR A 528 28.27 -1.38 -7.44
C THR A 528 28.21 -0.09 -6.63
N TRP A 529 29.35 0.53 -6.29
CA TRP A 529 29.40 1.86 -5.67
C TRP A 529 29.29 2.94 -6.75
N ASP A 530 28.07 3.43 -6.95
CA ASP A 530 27.61 4.10 -8.17
C ASP A 530 27.38 5.62 -8.03
N TYR A 531 28.04 6.28 -7.06
CA TYR A 531 28.12 7.75 -7.05
C TYR A 531 28.83 8.28 -8.31
N ASP A 532 28.38 9.40 -8.88
CA ASP A 532 28.90 9.85 -10.18
C ASP A 532 30.20 10.64 -10.03
N CYS A 533 31.30 10.04 -10.45
CA CYS A 533 32.59 10.71 -10.44
C CYS A 533 32.79 11.72 -11.58
N ASN A 534 31.95 11.72 -12.62
CA ASN A 534 32.03 12.71 -13.70
C ASN A 534 31.51 14.08 -13.28
N THR A 535 30.74 14.14 -12.19
CA THR A 535 30.30 15.39 -11.55
C THR A 535 31.48 16.22 -11.06
N PHE A 536 32.52 15.61 -10.49
CA PHE A 536 33.64 16.34 -9.89
C PHE A 536 34.62 16.89 -10.94
N LEU A 537 35.28 18.01 -10.62
CA LEU A 537 36.26 18.65 -11.49
C LEU A 537 37.61 17.92 -11.47
N SER A 538 38.51 18.28 -12.40
CA SER A 538 39.84 17.66 -12.48
C SER A 538 40.76 18.18 -11.37
N GLN A 539 40.77 19.49 -11.15
CA GLN A 539 41.59 20.14 -10.13
C GLN A 539 40.75 20.86 -9.07
N LEU A 540 41.24 20.90 -7.83
CA LEU A 540 40.59 21.60 -6.71
C LEU A 540 40.57 23.13 -6.90
N SER A 541 41.54 23.69 -7.64
CA SER A 541 41.64 25.11 -7.98
C SER A 541 40.45 25.61 -8.82
N GLU A 542 39.86 24.75 -9.65
CA GLU A 542 38.75 25.11 -10.54
C GLU A 542 37.48 25.49 -9.75
N TYR A 543 37.28 24.90 -8.55
CA TYR A 543 36.14 25.22 -7.68
C TYR A 543 36.12 26.68 -7.21
N ASN A 544 37.29 27.30 -7.02
CA ASN A 544 37.39 28.71 -6.61
C ASN A 544 36.77 29.65 -7.64
N ASN A 545 36.85 29.30 -8.93
CA ASN A 545 36.28 30.10 -10.02
C ASN A 545 34.74 30.04 -10.03
N ILE A 546 34.16 28.92 -9.57
CA ILE A 546 32.71 28.71 -9.46
C ILE A 546 32.15 29.41 -8.22
N GLU A 547 32.89 29.41 -7.11
CA GLU A 547 32.54 30.21 -5.92
C GLU A 547 32.64 31.72 -6.23
N ALA A 548 33.61 32.14 -7.06
CA ALA A 548 33.68 33.51 -7.55
C ALA A 548 32.51 33.90 -8.49
N SER A 549 32.06 33.01 -9.38
CA SER A 549 30.93 33.33 -10.28
C SER A 549 29.59 33.36 -9.52
N SER A 550 29.33 32.38 -8.66
CA SER A 550 28.08 32.31 -7.87
C SER A 550 27.94 33.46 -6.86
N SER A 551 29.05 33.91 -6.26
CA SER A 551 29.05 35.12 -5.41
C SER A 551 28.80 36.41 -6.19
N SER A 552 29.10 36.46 -7.49
CA SER A 552 28.76 37.60 -8.35
C SER A 552 27.27 37.66 -8.73
N GLU A 553 26.60 36.51 -8.90
CA GLU A 553 25.15 36.46 -9.18
C GLU A 553 24.30 36.85 -7.95
N LEU A 554 24.76 36.50 -6.74
CA LEU A 554 24.10 36.86 -5.47
C LEU A 554 24.05 38.37 -5.17
N ALA A 555 24.76 39.21 -5.92
CA ALA A 555 24.76 40.66 -5.75
C ALA A 555 23.47 41.35 -6.29
N THR A 556 22.56 40.61 -6.92
CA THR A 556 21.28 41.12 -7.44
C THR A 556 20.14 40.79 -6.46
N PRO A 557 19.35 41.77 -5.97
CA PRO A 557 18.30 41.51 -4.98
C PRO A 557 17.19 40.64 -5.60
N THR A 558 17.18 39.36 -5.24
CA THR A 558 16.19 38.40 -5.72
C THR A 558 14.98 38.42 -4.80
N GLU A 559 13.80 38.78 -5.33
CA GLU A 559 12.54 38.67 -4.60
C GLU A 559 12.27 37.22 -4.16
N THR A 560 11.63 37.05 -3.01
CA THR A 560 11.43 35.76 -2.34
C THR A 560 10.49 34.83 -3.11
N VAL A 561 11.01 34.08 -4.09
CA VAL A 561 10.24 33.05 -4.79
C VAL A 561 10.11 31.80 -3.90
N VAL A 562 8.90 31.59 -3.37
CA VAL A 562 8.51 30.34 -2.71
C VAL A 562 8.62 29.18 -3.71
N ALA A 563 9.39 28.16 -3.37
CA ALA A 563 9.62 27.00 -4.23
C ALA A 563 8.34 26.15 -4.38
N GLN A 564 7.55 26.42 -5.42
CA GLN A 564 6.58 25.46 -5.95
C GLN A 564 7.30 24.33 -6.68
N THR A 565 6.94 23.09 -6.36
CA THR A 565 7.38 21.89 -7.06
C THR A 565 6.85 21.86 -8.50
N LYS A 566 7.73 22.07 -9.48
CA LYS A 566 7.39 21.85 -10.89
C LYS A 566 7.30 20.36 -11.20
N GLY A 567 6.07 19.88 -11.36
CA GLY A 567 5.81 18.67 -12.16
C GLY A 567 6.11 18.94 -13.64
N SER A 568 6.53 17.91 -14.36
CA SER A 568 6.81 18.01 -15.80
C SER A 568 5.52 18.10 -16.64
N ASN A 569 5.62 18.77 -17.79
CA ASN A 569 4.65 18.85 -18.88
C ASN A 569 3.25 19.44 -18.59
N LYS A 570 3.15 20.76 -18.75
CA LYS A 570 1.99 21.41 -19.39
C LYS A 570 2.45 22.15 -20.64
N LYS A 571 1.95 21.77 -21.82
CA LYS A 571 1.91 22.69 -22.98
C LYS A 571 0.85 23.76 -22.73
N ALA A 572 1.08 24.96 -23.25
CA ALA A 572 0.31 26.15 -22.89
C ALA A 572 -1.14 26.12 -23.42
N ALA A 573 -2.09 26.49 -22.56
CA ALA A 573 -3.41 26.95 -22.98
C ALA A 573 -3.39 28.49 -22.96
N LYS A 574 -3.65 29.12 -24.12
CA LYS A 574 -3.94 30.55 -24.18
C LYS A 574 -5.31 30.83 -23.55
N LYS A 575 -5.44 31.95 -22.84
CA LYS A 575 -6.74 32.57 -22.61
C LYS A 575 -7.17 33.30 -23.88
N GLU A 576 -8.42 33.12 -24.27
CA GLU A 576 -9.12 34.03 -25.17
C GLU A 576 -10.42 34.50 -24.48
N GLU A 577 -10.70 35.79 -24.59
CA GLU A 577 -11.97 36.43 -24.25
C GLU A 577 -12.49 37.11 -25.54
N PRO A 578 -13.78 37.44 -25.63
CA PRO A 578 -14.56 37.16 -26.83
C PRO A 578 -14.43 38.22 -27.93
N HIS A 579 -14.28 37.75 -29.18
CA HIS A 579 -14.58 38.54 -30.37
C HIS A 579 -15.80 37.98 -31.10
N ALA A 580 -16.75 38.85 -31.42
CA ALA A 580 -17.93 38.53 -32.19
C ALA A 580 -17.58 38.26 -33.67
N SER A 581 -18.25 37.27 -34.27
CA SER A 581 -18.20 37.05 -35.72
C SER A 581 -19.40 37.73 -36.42
N PRO A 582 -19.19 38.43 -37.55
CA PRO A 582 -20.26 38.79 -38.47
C PRO A 582 -20.72 37.57 -39.29
N ALA A 583 -21.78 37.76 -40.09
CA ALA A 583 -22.57 36.72 -40.73
C ALA A 583 -22.27 36.52 -42.24
N ALA A 584 -23.00 35.56 -42.83
CA ALA A 584 -23.06 35.17 -44.26
C ALA A 584 -21.85 34.35 -44.78
N GLU A 585 -21.97 33.45 -45.76
CA GLU A 585 -23.09 33.19 -46.68
C GLU A 585 -23.13 31.71 -47.14
N VAL A 586 -24.26 31.26 -47.71
CA VAL A 586 -24.50 29.86 -48.17
C VAL A 586 -24.09 29.66 -49.64
N LYS A 587 -23.65 28.46 -50.01
CA LYS A 587 -23.90 27.89 -51.37
C LYS A 587 -23.93 26.36 -51.41
N GLU A 588 -24.83 25.82 -52.22
CA GLU A 588 -25.17 24.40 -52.40
C GLU A 588 -24.35 23.74 -53.53
N GLU A 589 -24.22 22.39 -53.48
CA GLU A 589 -24.58 21.40 -54.53
C GLU A 589 -24.19 19.99 -53.99
N LYS A 590 -25.04 18.98 -53.72
CA LYS A 590 -26.24 18.36 -54.34
C LYS A 590 -25.88 17.23 -55.33
N ILE A 591 -26.61 16.08 -55.23
CA ILE A 591 -26.73 14.88 -56.12
C ILE A 591 -26.08 13.60 -55.53
N ILE A 592 -26.71 12.41 -55.44
CA ILE A 592 -28.10 11.94 -55.70
C ILE A 592 -28.44 10.75 -54.75
N LYS A 593 -29.74 10.41 -54.60
CA LYS A 593 -30.24 9.23 -53.87
C LYS A 593 -30.10 7.93 -54.68
N GLU A 594 -29.99 6.79 -54.00
CA GLU A 594 -30.72 5.58 -54.41
C GLU A 594 -31.58 5.04 -53.26
N GLU A 595 -32.69 4.43 -53.65
CA GLU A 595 -33.82 4.03 -52.81
C GLU A 595 -34.16 2.59 -53.17
N GLN A 596 -34.14 1.66 -52.22
CA GLN A 596 -34.62 0.29 -52.44
C GLN A 596 -35.53 -0.17 -51.29
N LEU A 597 -36.65 -0.77 -51.71
CA LEU A 597 -37.82 -1.10 -50.91
C LEU A 597 -37.61 -2.35 -50.03
N ALA A 598 -38.36 -2.41 -48.94
CA ALA A 598 -38.65 -3.64 -48.22
C ALA A 598 -39.73 -4.49 -48.92
N PRO A 599 -39.67 -5.81 -48.76
CA PRO A 599 -40.87 -6.67 -48.73
C PRO A 599 -40.82 -7.63 -47.49
N PRO A 600 -41.84 -8.47 -47.21
CA PRO A 600 -42.88 -8.09 -46.25
C PRO A 600 -43.07 -9.08 -45.08
N LEU A 601 -43.97 -8.73 -44.14
CA LEU A 601 -44.53 -9.62 -43.12
C LEU A 601 -45.43 -10.72 -43.75
N PRO A 602 -45.54 -11.90 -43.13
CA PRO A 602 -46.69 -12.79 -43.25
C PRO A 602 -47.66 -12.63 -42.06
N ASP A 603 -48.97 -12.60 -42.35
CA ASP A 603 -50.06 -12.38 -41.39
C ASP A 603 -50.57 -13.68 -40.70
N GLU A 604 -51.52 -13.49 -39.78
CA GLU A 604 -52.16 -14.47 -38.88
C GLU A 604 -52.93 -15.61 -39.55
N GLU A 605 -53.02 -16.76 -38.87
CA GLU A 605 -54.24 -17.59 -38.85
C GLU A 605 -54.57 -18.14 -37.44
N THR A 606 -55.86 -18.05 -37.09
CA THR A 606 -56.58 -18.81 -36.04
C THR A 606 -57.99 -19.13 -36.62
N PRO A 607 -58.92 -19.90 -35.99
CA PRO A 607 -58.93 -20.59 -34.68
C PRO A 607 -59.58 -22.02 -34.66
N LYS A 608 -59.55 -22.73 -33.50
CA LYS A 608 -60.73 -23.32 -32.77
C LYS A 608 -60.45 -24.54 -31.84
N LYS A 609 -60.55 -24.28 -30.53
CA LYS A 609 -61.49 -24.82 -29.50
C LYS A 609 -61.80 -26.33 -29.28
N ASN A 610 -62.07 -26.62 -27.98
CA ASN A 610 -62.76 -27.76 -27.32
C ASN A 610 -61.86 -28.98 -26.95
N ASP A 611 -62.02 -29.66 -25.80
CA ASP A 611 -63.13 -29.78 -24.82
C ASP A 611 -62.72 -29.70 -23.32
N ALA A 612 -63.71 -29.63 -22.41
CA ALA A 612 -63.64 -29.84 -20.96
C ALA A 612 -64.82 -30.70 -20.47
N PRO A 613 -64.73 -31.40 -19.30
CA PRO A 613 -65.58 -31.02 -18.14
C PRO A 613 -64.90 -31.26 -16.75
N GLN A 614 -65.00 -30.34 -15.76
CA GLN A 614 -65.99 -30.21 -14.63
C GLN A 614 -65.86 -31.22 -13.45
N VAL A 615 -66.16 -30.97 -12.15
CA VAL A 615 -66.32 -29.81 -11.19
C VAL A 615 -66.62 -30.38 -9.75
N ALA A 616 -66.64 -29.53 -8.68
CA ALA A 616 -67.20 -29.71 -7.29
C ALA A 616 -66.22 -30.24 -6.20
N GLU A 617 -66.21 -29.83 -4.91
CA GLU A 617 -67.04 -29.01 -3.95
C GLU A 617 -66.07 -28.24 -2.95
N VAL A 618 -66.29 -27.06 -2.34
CA VAL A 618 -67.27 -26.55 -1.29
C VAL A 618 -66.99 -27.15 0.12
N ASP A 619 -66.90 -26.46 1.28
CA ASP A 619 -67.15 -25.06 1.75
C ASP A 619 -66.23 -24.70 3.00
N SER A 620 -65.71 -23.47 3.24
CA SER A 620 -66.19 -22.29 4.05
C SER A 620 -65.82 -22.16 5.56
N SER A 621 -65.63 -20.89 6.00
CA SER A 621 -65.69 -20.34 7.39
C SER A 621 -64.61 -20.75 8.43
N SER A 622 -64.31 -20.03 9.54
CA SER A 622 -64.34 -18.59 9.91
C SER A 622 -63.79 -18.41 11.36
N ASN A 623 -63.34 -17.19 11.75
CA ASN A 623 -63.17 -16.70 13.14
C ASN A 623 -62.02 -17.35 13.99
N ASP A 624 -61.40 -16.69 14.99
CA ASP A 624 -61.49 -15.31 15.52
C ASP A 624 -60.16 -14.86 16.22
N ALA A 625 -60.17 -13.65 16.80
CA ALA A 625 -59.09 -12.95 17.56
C ALA A 625 -58.49 -13.75 18.76
N GLU A 626 -57.44 -13.35 19.50
CA GLU A 626 -57.18 -12.02 20.07
C GLU A 626 -55.75 -11.80 20.66
N GLN A 627 -55.44 -10.51 20.85
CA GLN A 627 -54.37 -9.76 21.56
C GLN A 627 -53.77 -10.35 22.87
N ALA A 628 -52.69 -9.85 23.50
CA ALA A 628 -51.54 -8.98 23.14
C ALA A 628 -50.56 -8.81 24.34
N GLU A 629 -49.33 -8.29 24.13
CA GLU A 629 -48.52 -7.46 25.07
C GLU A 629 -48.01 -8.10 26.43
N ILE A 630 -46.97 -7.67 27.19
CA ILE A 630 -45.97 -6.57 27.10
C ILE A 630 -44.70 -6.84 27.98
N LYS A 631 -43.50 -6.44 27.48
CA LYS A 631 -42.29 -5.83 28.14
C LYS A 631 -41.54 -6.35 29.40
N GLU A 632 -40.19 -6.27 29.29
CA GLU A 632 -39.17 -5.58 30.14
C GLU A 632 -38.93 -6.01 31.62
N GLN A 633 -37.77 -5.82 32.29
CA GLN A 633 -36.44 -5.21 31.99
C GLN A 633 -35.38 -5.72 33.02
N ALA A 634 -34.07 -5.69 32.67
CA ALA A 634 -32.86 -5.28 33.45
C ALA A 634 -32.66 -5.65 34.98
N LYS A 635 -31.48 -5.62 35.65
CA LYS A 635 -30.04 -5.34 35.39
C LYS A 635 -29.22 -5.71 36.66
N GLU A 636 -27.92 -6.05 36.53
CA GLU A 636 -26.78 -5.80 37.49
C GLU A 636 -26.93 -6.20 39.01
N GLU A 637 -25.92 -6.31 39.89
CA GLU A 637 -24.48 -5.92 39.91
C GLU A 637 -23.67 -6.71 40.99
N ALA A 638 -22.33 -6.61 40.92
CA ALA A 638 -21.34 -6.60 42.04
C ALA A 638 -21.02 -7.81 42.97
N ALA A 639 -19.72 -7.88 43.35
CA ALA A 639 -19.09 -8.72 44.40
C ALA A 639 -18.95 -7.91 45.74
N PRO A 640 -18.18 -8.24 46.84
CA PRO A 640 -16.94 -9.05 46.95
C PRO A 640 -16.65 -9.80 48.32
N VAL A 641 -15.40 -10.31 48.52
CA VAL A 641 -14.68 -10.58 49.82
C VAL A 641 -15.12 -11.82 50.68
N VAL A 642 -14.27 -12.60 51.42
CA VAL A 642 -12.84 -13.07 51.32
C VAL A 642 -12.55 -14.15 52.42
N GLU A 643 -11.76 -15.20 52.13
CA GLU A 643 -11.13 -16.23 53.05
C GLU A 643 -12.07 -17.06 54.00
N GLU A 644 -11.80 -18.25 54.59
CA GLU A 644 -10.62 -19.13 54.84
C GLU A 644 -10.96 -20.68 54.80
N VAL A 645 -10.01 -21.52 54.32
CA VAL A 645 -9.46 -22.78 54.92
C VAL A 645 -10.29 -24.09 55.22
N VAL A 646 -10.01 -25.16 54.42
CA VAL A 646 -9.72 -26.62 54.74
C VAL A 646 -10.73 -27.48 55.57
N ALA A 647 -11.51 -28.44 55.00
CA ALA A 647 -11.26 -29.89 54.68
C ALA A 647 -11.72 -30.90 55.79
N GLU A 648 -12.01 -32.21 55.62
CA GLU A 648 -11.92 -33.16 54.48
C GLU A 648 -12.83 -34.44 54.69
N GLU A 649 -13.38 -34.99 53.59
CA GLU A 649 -13.79 -36.42 53.29
C GLU A 649 -14.77 -37.26 54.18
N PRO A 650 -15.45 -38.33 53.66
CA PRO A 650 -15.15 -39.15 52.45
C PRO A 650 -16.18 -39.11 51.29
N VAL A 651 -15.68 -39.18 50.04
CA VAL A 651 -16.48 -39.23 48.80
C VAL A 651 -15.96 -40.26 47.76
N ALA A 652 -14.82 -40.91 48.02
CA ALA A 652 -14.02 -41.62 47.00
C ALA A 652 -14.77 -42.68 46.15
N GLU A 653 -15.65 -43.49 46.76
CA GLU A 653 -16.19 -44.70 46.11
C GLU A 653 -17.27 -44.41 45.03
N LYS A 654 -17.87 -43.21 45.02
CA LYS A 654 -18.86 -42.80 43.99
C LYS A 654 -18.26 -42.01 42.82
N VAL A 655 -16.96 -41.68 42.86
CA VAL A 655 -16.30 -40.89 41.81
C VAL A 655 -15.70 -41.78 40.73
N GLU A 656 -15.27 -43.00 41.07
CA GLU A 656 -14.73 -43.98 40.12
C GLU A 656 -15.80 -44.43 39.11
N GLU A 657 -17.00 -44.81 39.58
CA GLU A 657 -18.12 -45.25 38.73
C GLU A 657 -18.62 -44.16 37.76
N ILE A 658 -18.51 -42.88 38.16
CA ILE A 658 -18.82 -41.72 37.30
C ILE A 658 -17.67 -41.43 36.32
N LYS A 659 -16.41 -41.69 36.69
CA LYS A 659 -15.27 -41.51 35.77
C LYS A 659 -15.31 -42.49 34.62
N GLU A 660 -15.58 -43.78 34.85
CA GLU A 660 -15.62 -44.76 33.76
C GLU A 660 -16.74 -44.42 32.75
N GLN A 661 -17.94 -44.07 33.22
CA GLN A 661 -19.06 -43.64 32.36
C GLN A 661 -18.82 -42.30 31.63
N VAL A 662 -17.87 -41.48 32.09
CA VAL A 662 -17.45 -40.24 31.41
C VAL A 662 -16.29 -40.50 30.44
N VAL A 663 -15.39 -41.44 30.72
CA VAL A 663 -14.30 -41.83 29.81
C VAL A 663 -14.86 -42.53 28.57
N GLU A 664 -15.78 -43.49 28.74
CA GLU A 664 -16.40 -44.22 27.63
C GLU A 664 -17.13 -43.25 26.65
N LYS A 665 -17.90 -42.28 27.20
CA LYS A 665 -18.56 -41.22 26.42
C LYS A 665 -17.62 -40.15 25.84
N VAL A 666 -16.37 -40.09 26.28
CA VAL A 666 -15.36 -39.19 25.71
C VAL A 666 -14.57 -39.88 24.60
N GLU A 667 -14.39 -41.20 24.64
CA GLU A 667 -13.79 -41.96 23.54
C GLU A 667 -14.76 -42.13 22.35
N ASP A 668 -16.06 -42.39 22.59
CA ASP A 668 -17.12 -42.42 21.57
C ASP A 668 -17.24 -41.11 20.74
N VAL A 669 -16.75 -39.98 21.27
CA VAL A 669 -16.74 -38.68 20.59
C VAL A 669 -15.38 -38.38 19.96
N ARG A 670 -14.31 -39.08 20.37
CA ARG A 670 -12.93 -38.78 19.96
C ARG A 670 -12.55 -39.42 18.64
N GLU A 671 -12.97 -40.65 18.38
CA GLU A 671 -12.74 -41.32 17.09
C GLU A 671 -13.43 -40.58 15.91
N PRO A 672 -14.75 -40.29 15.92
CA PRO A 672 -15.41 -39.60 14.80
C PRO A 672 -14.98 -38.13 14.62
N VAL A 673 -14.29 -37.54 15.60
CA VAL A 673 -13.66 -36.21 15.46
C VAL A 673 -12.24 -36.32 14.92
N ALA A 674 -11.47 -37.35 15.29
CA ALA A 674 -10.15 -37.61 14.72
C ALA A 674 -10.26 -37.98 13.23
N GLU A 675 -11.21 -38.85 12.89
CA GLU A 675 -11.47 -39.28 11.50
C GLU A 675 -11.87 -38.09 10.61
N LYS A 676 -12.77 -37.20 11.09
CA LYS A 676 -13.13 -35.96 10.37
C LYS A 676 -12.00 -34.93 10.30
N VAL A 677 -11.05 -34.94 11.24
CA VAL A 677 -9.88 -34.05 11.18
C VAL A 677 -8.86 -34.56 10.18
N GLU A 678 -8.67 -35.88 10.04
CA GLU A 678 -7.88 -36.44 8.94
C GLU A 678 -8.60 -36.29 7.59
N GLU A 679 -9.92 -36.50 7.49
CA GLU A 679 -10.70 -36.27 6.26
C GLU A 679 -10.58 -34.82 5.78
N VAL A 680 -10.73 -33.83 6.67
CA VAL A 680 -10.51 -32.41 6.35
C VAL A 680 -9.05 -32.11 6.03
N ARG A 681 -8.09 -32.85 6.60
CA ARG A 681 -6.66 -32.69 6.33
C ARG A 681 -6.27 -33.27 4.97
N GLU A 682 -6.85 -34.39 4.57
CA GLU A 682 -6.70 -34.96 3.22
C GLU A 682 -7.38 -34.06 2.19
N GLN A 683 -8.61 -33.60 2.42
CA GLN A 683 -9.28 -32.62 1.52
C GLN A 683 -8.48 -31.31 1.38
N VAL A 684 -7.81 -30.84 2.45
CA VAL A 684 -6.93 -29.67 2.39
C VAL A 684 -5.59 -29.99 1.72
N ALA A 685 -5.07 -31.22 1.83
CA ALA A 685 -3.85 -31.64 1.13
C ALA A 685 -4.11 -31.82 -0.38
N GLU A 686 -5.22 -32.44 -0.75
CA GLU A 686 -5.70 -32.61 -2.12
C GLU A 686 -5.96 -31.24 -2.75
N ALA A 687 -6.70 -30.34 -2.09
CA ALA A 687 -6.88 -28.96 -2.56
C ALA A 687 -5.58 -28.11 -2.59
N VAL A 688 -4.49 -28.55 -1.94
CA VAL A 688 -3.17 -27.92 -2.03
C VAL A 688 -2.32 -28.52 -3.16
N GLU A 689 -2.52 -29.78 -3.54
CA GLU A 689 -1.94 -30.36 -4.77
C GLU A 689 -2.68 -29.87 -6.02
N GLU A 690 -4.02 -29.88 -6.01
CA GLU A 690 -4.89 -29.35 -7.08
C GLU A 690 -4.69 -27.82 -7.30
N ALA A 691 -4.19 -27.11 -6.27
CA ALA A 691 -3.77 -25.71 -6.38
C ALA A 691 -2.29 -25.52 -6.79
N LYS A 692 -1.46 -26.57 -6.82
CA LYS A 692 -0.08 -26.53 -7.34
C LYS A 692 -0.02 -26.76 -8.84
N GLU A 693 -0.75 -27.74 -9.37
CA GLU A 693 -0.75 -28.05 -10.81
C GLU A 693 -0.99 -26.82 -11.71
N PRO A 694 -2.05 -26.00 -11.52
CA PRO A 694 -2.30 -24.80 -12.34
C PRO A 694 -1.33 -23.64 -12.06
N VAL A 695 -0.42 -23.77 -11.09
CA VAL A 695 0.67 -22.82 -10.82
C VAL A 695 1.98 -23.30 -11.44
N VAL A 696 2.23 -24.61 -11.48
CA VAL A 696 3.38 -25.20 -12.18
C VAL A 696 3.19 -25.10 -13.69
N GLU A 697 2.02 -25.49 -14.23
CA GLU A 697 1.72 -25.31 -15.66
C GLU A 697 1.82 -23.84 -16.08
N LYS A 698 1.33 -22.89 -15.27
CA LYS A 698 1.47 -21.46 -15.61
C LYS A 698 2.88 -20.91 -15.48
N VAL A 699 3.74 -21.53 -14.68
CA VAL A 699 5.17 -21.16 -14.61
C VAL A 699 5.96 -21.80 -15.75
N GLU A 700 5.54 -22.96 -16.27
CA GLU A 700 6.10 -23.56 -17.49
C GLU A 700 5.58 -22.89 -18.77
N GLU A 701 4.28 -22.55 -18.87
CA GLU A 701 3.73 -21.71 -19.95
C GLU A 701 4.40 -20.33 -19.97
N VAL A 702 4.55 -19.65 -18.82
CA VAL A 702 5.23 -18.34 -18.77
C VAL A 702 6.74 -18.47 -19.01
N LYS A 703 7.35 -19.64 -18.76
CA LYS A 703 8.72 -19.92 -19.22
C LYS A 703 8.76 -20.09 -20.73
N GLN A 704 7.93 -20.95 -21.33
CA GLN A 704 7.92 -21.17 -22.78
C GLN A 704 7.57 -19.89 -23.56
N GLN A 705 6.54 -19.16 -23.13
CA GLN A 705 6.13 -17.86 -23.70
C GLN A 705 7.16 -16.73 -23.51
N VAL A 706 8.24 -16.93 -22.75
CA VAL A 706 9.29 -15.92 -22.55
C VAL A 706 10.67 -16.41 -23.02
N GLU A 707 10.99 -17.70 -22.90
CA GLU A 707 12.25 -18.28 -23.40
C GLU A 707 12.23 -18.41 -24.93
N GLU A 708 11.17 -18.93 -25.56
CA GLU A 708 11.12 -19.08 -27.02
C GLU A 708 11.25 -17.74 -27.79
N PRO A 709 10.43 -16.69 -27.54
CA PRO A 709 10.55 -15.42 -28.27
C PRO A 709 11.78 -14.59 -27.88
N VAL A 710 12.51 -14.96 -26.82
CA VAL A 710 13.82 -14.37 -26.49
C VAL A 710 14.95 -15.13 -27.17
N VAL A 711 14.86 -16.46 -27.30
CA VAL A 711 15.81 -17.26 -28.09
C VAL A 711 15.68 -16.93 -29.58
N GLU A 712 14.47 -16.87 -30.13
CA GLU A 712 14.23 -16.42 -31.52
C GLU A 712 14.82 -15.03 -31.75
N LYS A 713 14.55 -14.05 -30.87
CA LYS A 713 15.13 -12.70 -31.04
C LYS A 713 16.64 -12.65 -30.87
N VAL A 714 17.22 -13.53 -30.06
CA VAL A 714 18.68 -13.63 -29.93
C VAL A 714 19.27 -14.27 -31.18
N GLU A 715 18.65 -15.28 -31.78
CA GLU A 715 19.09 -15.87 -33.06
C GLU A 715 18.86 -14.93 -34.26
N GLU A 716 17.74 -14.22 -34.32
CA GLU A 716 17.43 -13.22 -35.34
C GLU A 716 18.42 -12.05 -35.28
N VAL A 717 18.73 -11.53 -34.09
CA VAL A 717 19.79 -10.51 -33.89
C VAL A 717 21.17 -11.08 -34.21
N LYS A 718 21.41 -12.38 -33.97
CA LYS A 718 22.69 -13.02 -34.29
C LYS A 718 22.86 -13.20 -35.80
N GLN A 719 21.83 -13.61 -36.53
CA GLN A 719 21.83 -13.67 -38.01
C GLN A 719 22.00 -12.28 -38.63
N GLN A 720 21.24 -11.27 -38.16
CA GLN A 720 21.36 -9.87 -38.59
C GLN A 720 22.74 -9.24 -38.33
N VAL A 721 23.59 -9.86 -37.50
CA VAL A 721 24.96 -9.41 -37.21
C VAL A 721 26.03 -10.31 -37.84
N GLU A 722 25.81 -11.63 -37.92
CA GLU A 722 26.78 -12.57 -38.51
C GLU A 722 26.80 -12.47 -40.04
N GLU A 723 25.66 -12.40 -40.74
CA GLU A 723 25.63 -12.30 -42.21
C GLU A 723 26.41 -11.09 -42.76
N PRO A 724 26.14 -9.82 -42.36
CA PRO A 724 26.87 -8.66 -42.88
C PRO A 724 28.32 -8.57 -42.39
N VAL A 725 28.74 -9.40 -41.43
CA VAL A 725 30.15 -9.54 -41.01
C VAL A 725 30.85 -10.58 -41.87
N VAL A 726 30.21 -11.72 -42.17
CA VAL A 726 30.75 -12.73 -43.10
C VAL A 726 30.88 -12.17 -44.51
N GLU A 727 29.87 -11.43 -44.98
CA GLU A 727 29.88 -10.81 -46.31
C GLU A 727 31.05 -9.81 -46.44
N LYS A 728 31.28 -8.97 -45.43
CA LYS A 728 32.45 -8.06 -45.38
C LYS A 728 33.79 -8.77 -45.24
N VAL A 729 33.83 -9.94 -44.59
CA VAL A 729 35.06 -10.74 -44.49
C VAL A 729 35.40 -11.38 -45.84
N GLU A 730 34.42 -11.88 -46.59
CA GLU A 730 34.63 -12.37 -47.95
C GLU A 730 34.99 -11.21 -48.91
N GLU A 731 34.32 -10.05 -48.84
CA GLU A 731 34.66 -8.87 -49.67
C GLU A 731 36.11 -8.40 -49.43
N VAL A 732 36.56 -8.33 -48.17
CA VAL A 732 37.96 -7.99 -47.83
C VAL A 732 38.93 -9.05 -48.32
N LYS A 733 38.55 -10.34 -48.29
CA LYS A 733 39.37 -11.46 -48.74
C LYS A 733 39.50 -11.49 -50.26
N GLU A 734 38.44 -11.12 -50.99
CA GLU A 734 38.43 -10.95 -52.44
C GLU A 734 39.32 -9.76 -52.86
N GLN A 735 39.17 -8.59 -52.23
CA GLN A 735 40.06 -7.43 -52.43
C GLN A 735 41.53 -7.70 -52.10
N VAL A 736 41.81 -8.57 -51.11
CA VAL A 736 43.17 -9.03 -50.81
C VAL A 736 43.66 -10.01 -51.89
N SER A 737 42.80 -10.86 -52.44
CA SER A 737 43.16 -11.77 -53.52
C SER A 737 43.48 -11.06 -54.84
N GLU A 738 42.70 -10.03 -55.21
CA GLU A 738 42.96 -9.20 -56.39
C GLU A 738 44.31 -8.49 -56.27
N LYS A 739 44.60 -7.87 -55.12
CA LYS A 739 45.92 -7.24 -54.87
C LYS A 739 47.08 -8.23 -54.89
N VAL A 740 46.84 -9.49 -54.52
CA VAL A 740 47.87 -10.54 -54.60
C VAL A 740 48.11 -10.99 -56.04
N GLU A 741 47.09 -11.02 -56.91
CA GLU A 741 47.28 -11.24 -58.35
C GLU A 741 47.91 -10.02 -59.06
N GLU A 742 47.50 -8.79 -58.72
CA GLU A 742 48.10 -7.56 -59.26
C GLU A 742 49.60 -7.47 -58.94
N VAL A 743 50.00 -7.83 -57.71
CA VAL A 743 51.42 -7.95 -57.32
C VAL A 743 52.12 -9.10 -58.05
N LYS A 744 51.45 -10.23 -58.34
CA LYS A 744 52.04 -11.32 -59.15
C LYS A 744 52.21 -10.94 -60.62
N GLU A 745 51.32 -10.13 -61.20
CA GLU A 745 51.53 -9.60 -62.56
C GLU A 745 52.69 -8.62 -62.59
N GLN A 746 52.79 -7.69 -61.64
CA GLN A 746 53.95 -6.79 -61.53
C GLN A 746 55.28 -7.55 -61.36
N VAL A 747 55.28 -8.67 -60.63
CA VAL A 747 56.46 -9.56 -60.52
C VAL A 747 56.74 -10.31 -61.83
N LYS A 748 55.73 -10.73 -62.60
CA LYS A 748 55.91 -11.36 -63.91
C LYS A 748 56.39 -10.39 -64.99
N GLU A 749 55.94 -9.14 -64.98
CA GLU A 749 56.48 -8.10 -65.86
C GLU A 749 57.95 -7.77 -65.52
N ALA A 750 58.34 -7.89 -64.24
CA ALA A 750 59.73 -7.77 -63.80
C ALA A 750 60.62 -8.99 -64.14
N GLU A 751 60.05 -10.13 -64.57
CA GLU A 751 60.77 -11.34 -64.99
C GLU A 751 60.81 -11.53 -66.53
N GLN A 752 60.51 -10.51 -67.33
CA GLN A 752 60.86 -10.55 -68.76
C GLN A 752 62.39 -10.51 -68.94
N PRO A 753 62.97 -11.40 -69.77
CA PRO A 753 64.42 -11.47 -69.93
C PRO A 753 64.95 -10.26 -70.72
N VAL A 754 65.95 -9.59 -70.15
CA VAL A 754 66.80 -8.68 -70.93
C VAL A 754 67.72 -9.51 -71.82
N GLU A 755 67.30 -9.75 -73.06
CA GLU A 755 68.25 -10.10 -74.14
C GLU A 755 69.05 -8.85 -74.53
N ASN A 756 70.12 -8.58 -73.76
CA ASN A 756 71.47 -8.16 -74.20
C ASN A 756 72.34 -7.77 -72.98
#